data_AF-A0A8T7EJL6-F1
#
_entry.id   AF-A0A8T7EJL6-F1
#
_cell.length_a   1.000
_cell.length_b   1.000
_cell.length_c   1.000
_cell.angle_alpha   90.00
_cell.angle_beta   90.00
_cell.angle_gamma   90.00
#
_symmetry.space_group_name_H-M   'P 1'
#
loop_
_entity.id
_entity.type
_entity.pdbx_description
1 polymer ?
#
loop_
_entity_poly.entity_id
_entity_poly.type
_entity_poly.pdbx_seq_one_letter_code
_entity_poly.pdbx_strand_id
1 'polypeptide(L)'
;MITDFLDEQTITFAGNDKIRNAVRRALSDDRVRHNLDYFAPAVKLAAAYPTDGVPKPIQRKYGHEQALTDLMRVAIGDIVRSGSIEQGAVALIGLAQEKERTSWLPATVREFRLGYNEHARITYERAEDAFIALLREHVFTAAKWKLVDQRERSYILNRSLIFEGTFDSIRAEFPKRRVHVRILQENEAIKDADINGDICIEYRLSIHADLPSDERHQHADAIEQIGDRTALIPINLMYITPTSTLQTLQKQLEDVWSPYELTPLVLSNIYQLIQEKFEQGDVPKREEGLIQSGFMPAVLDSLKASLFNEQVGEPVEAAGAMITEAAVAFMLRARYEAYVPLVAAQNWRSSIDKYDNALRSLDLPGQRQGELEVEEPKDQVAKRLSMSNTGLDSFQRTFPSLLKIVKDFRGSDDGIVCFTLHPLEQEIVQWLAASDKKDAVTRNGRTVDIHQLNIAWLIRQAAELGYLEEETEALLKLLQTRGLVEEKQGWLVEVHSESISLDEVRELLRQVERELAILINAFESNQLAEWQSHLQDVLRPLLVKLGKEKTPNPNEVAKLQRTLNTRKSDVQKYAEDQHRQLRDSVKQIMVKPFPDDCLTRLSKPLDNTVEYSDQVNALMAALRREGEHIREEVLSRRSNIAKAASALNTAVIGYDQLANEARSLGQYRTAADEANTLIDQFASMYQQFNGWRDLVLRGGAIERELENEDPAEVAPIRDALNQLSTAIRGEISSQSRRLDALAAHEKFAQRIEEIHANFDNIRRQRRDAFNVFQDQYRELLSGAGLLERATWRDIAFNPADPRNSESEVISQAQTLIQAAIKRISTLVKGARQTADSLTKAISSLAASQREHIGGQIADLVGQLTEVGSTIHDMEDFAGDRSIIADFEESCSGFVVEIQSVASQSLDLARGCGRAAWSGGRYRANRSRAKPASASSNDKPGPF
;
A
#
# COMPACT_ATOMS: atom_id res chain seq x y z
N MET A 1 53.48 22.68 95.64
CA MET A 1 52.91 23.59 94.61
C MET A 1 51.39 23.51 94.52
N ILE A 2 50.74 22.37 94.21
CA ILE A 2 49.25 22.31 94.20
C ILE A 2 48.65 22.28 95.61
N THR A 3 49.31 21.59 96.57
CA THR A 3 48.92 21.58 97.98
C THR A 3 48.91 22.98 98.59
N ASP A 4 49.93 23.79 98.27
CA ASP A 4 50.02 25.21 98.70
C ASP A 4 48.87 26.07 98.15
N PHE A 5 48.24 25.66 97.04
CA PHE A 5 47.12 26.37 96.41
C PHE A 5 45.76 26.06 97.10
N LEU A 6 45.63 24.91 97.75
CA LEU A 6 44.38 24.45 98.36
C LEU A 6 44.22 24.94 99.81
N ASP A 7 45.31 25.04 100.58
CA ASP A 7 45.29 25.17 102.05
C ASP A 7 45.21 26.61 102.62
N GLU A 8 45.47 27.69 101.85
CA GLU A 8 45.47 29.06 102.40
C GLU A 8 44.16 29.86 102.12
N GLN A 9 43.71 30.62 103.13
CA GLN A 9 42.56 31.54 103.07
C GLN A 9 42.87 32.89 102.39
N THR A 10 44.08 33.08 101.85
CA THR A 10 44.50 34.32 101.16
C THR A 10 45.34 33.99 99.94
N ILE A 11 44.80 34.22 98.75
CA ILE A 11 45.49 34.00 97.47
C ILE A 11 46.40 35.21 97.18
N THR A 12 47.71 35.10 97.44
CA THR A 12 48.73 36.07 97.00
C THR A 12 49.36 35.63 95.67
N PHE A 13 48.74 36.02 94.55
CA PHE A 13 49.37 35.90 93.22
C PHE A 13 49.89 37.28 92.76
N ALA A 14 51.21 37.38 92.57
CA ALA A 14 51.80 38.42 91.74
C ALA A 14 51.62 38.03 90.26
N GLY A 15 50.75 38.74 89.54
CA GLY A 15 50.71 38.70 88.07
C GLY A 15 49.62 37.89 87.38
N ASN A 16 48.45 37.63 87.98
CA ASN A 16 47.30 37.13 87.20
C ASN A 16 45.93 37.53 87.81
N ASP A 17 45.57 38.81 87.68
CA ASP A 17 44.28 39.35 88.14
C ASP A 17 43.08 38.58 87.56
N LYS A 18 43.22 37.98 86.36
CA LYS A 18 42.18 37.15 85.73
C LYS A 18 41.83 35.91 86.56
N ILE A 19 42.83 35.20 87.09
CA ILE A 19 42.61 34.00 87.92
C ILE A 19 41.99 34.38 89.25
N ARG A 20 42.54 35.40 89.91
CA ARG A 20 41.99 35.90 91.18
C ARG A 20 40.55 36.38 91.04
N ASN A 21 40.23 37.10 89.96
CA ASN A 21 38.88 37.60 89.70
C ASN A 21 37.91 36.47 89.34
N ALA A 22 38.32 35.46 88.56
CA ALA A 22 37.50 34.30 88.23
C ALA A 22 37.18 33.45 89.47
N VAL A 23 38.18 33.17 90.30
CA VAL A 23 37.99 32.44 91.57
C VAL A 23 37.13 33.23 92.54
N ARG A 24 37.40 34.54 92.73
CA ARG A 24 36.59 35.37 93.63
C ARG A 24 35.14 35.44 93.19
N ARG A 25 34.89 35.56 91.88
CA ARG A 25 33.54 35.55 91.30
C ARG A 25 32.85 34.20 91.54
N ALA A 26 33.54 33.09 91.27
CA ALA A 26 33.02 31.74 91.51
C ALA A 26 32.66 31.50 92.98
N LEU A 27 33.54 31.89 93.91
CA LEU A 27 33.32 31.74 95.36
C LEU A 27 32.26 32.69 95.92
N SER A 28 31.97 33.80 95.22
CA SER A 28 30.94 34.76 95.61
C SER A 28 29.56 34.43 95.02
N ASP A 29 29.47 33.46 94.10
CA ASP A 29 28.18 32.99 93.55
C ASP A 29 27.40 32.27 94.65
N ASP A 30 26.10 32.57 94.74
CA ASP A 30 25.26 32.05 95.80
C ASP A 30 25.30 30.51 95.85
N ARG A 31 25.32 29.81 94.70
CA ARG A 31 25.33 28.33 94.66
C ARG A 31 26.56 27.72 95.31
N VAL A 32 27.72 28.35 95.13
CA VAL A 32 28.99 27.93 95.73
C VAL A 32 29.04 28.36 97.19
N ARG A 33 28.55 29.55 97.51
CA ARG A 33 28.56 30.12 98.87
C ARG A 33 27.70 29.34 99.86
N HIS A 34 26.57 28.78 99.42
CA HIS A 34 25.70 27.96 100.27
C HIS A 34 26.37 26.64 100.73
N ASN A 35 27.38 26.15 100.02
CA ASN A 35 28.16 24.97 100.40
C ASN A 35 29.66 25.20 100.16
N LEU A 36 30.19 26.22 100.81
CA LEU A 36 31.53 26.76 100.55
C LEU A 36 32.62 25.73 100.82
N ASP A 37 32.53 24.97 101.91
CA ASP A 37 33.54 23.97 102.29
C ASP A 37 33.65 22.83 101.28
N TYR A 38 32.54 22.49 100.60
CA TYR A 38 32.49 21.46 99.58
C TYR A 38 32.99 21.95 98.21
N PHE A 39 32.55 23.13 97.77
CA PHE A 39 32.85 23.63 96.42
C PHE A 39 34.12 24.48 96.33
N ALA A 40 34.57 25.14 97.40
CA ALA A 40 35.74 26.01 97.34
C ALA A 40 37.04 25.27 96.95
N PRO A 41 37.34 24.06 97.48
CA PRO A 41 38.50 23.28 97.04
C PRO A 41 38.41 22.88 95.56
N ALA A 42 37.22 22.53 95.08
CA ALA A 42 36.96 22.19 93.67
C ALA A 42 37.16 23.39 92.73
N VAL A 43 36.64 24.58 93.09
CA VAL A 43 36.83 25.83 92.34
C VAL A 43 38.30 26.22 92.28
N LYS A 44 39.03 26.10 93.40
CA LYS A 44 40.48 26.34 93.44
C LYS A 44 41.22 25.33 92.56
N LEU A 45 40.87 24.04 92.63
CA LEU A 45 41.47 23.01 91.80
C LEU A 45 41.26 23.29 90.29
N ALA A 46 40.06 23.68 89.88
CA ALA A 46 39.79 24.08 88.48
C ALA A 46 40.58 25.34 88.07
N ALA A 47 40.79 26.29 88.98
CA ALA A 47 41.59 27.50 88.72
C ALA A 47 43.09 27.22 88.50
N ALA A 48 43.61 26.13 89.08
CA ALA A 48 44.99 25.70 88.88
C ALA A 48 45.26 25.17 87.45
N TYR A 49 44.21 24.88 86.67
CA TYR A 49 44.27 24.40 85.29
C TYR A 49 43.55 25.37 84.33
N PRO A 50 44.12 26.57 84.07
CA PRO A 50 43.42 27.67 83.39
C PRO A 50 43.16 27.45 81.89
N THR A 51 43.92 26.58 81.22
CA THR A 51 43.86 26.40 79.75
C THR A 51 42.86 25.32 79.36
N ASP A 52 43.10 24.08 79.82
CA ASP A 52 42.35 22.89 79.38
C ASP A 52 41.39 22.34 80.46
N GLY A 53 41.31 23.01 81.62
CA GLY A 53 40.57 22.52 82.78
C GLY A 53 41.28 21.37 83.52
N VAL A 54 40.77 20.99 84.68
CA VAL A 54 41.35 19.91 85.50
C VAL A 54 40.89 18.53 84.96
N PRO A 55 41.79 17.65 84.49
CA PRO A 55 41.42 16.32 83.96
C PRO A 55 40.80 15.39 85.01
N LYS A 56 39.88 14.51 84.61
CA LYS A 56 39.17 13.56 85.52
C LYS A 56 40.10 12.70 86.40
N PRO A 57 41.25 12.19 85.92
CA PRO A 57 42.22 11.49 86.77
C PRO A 57 42.78 12.37 87.92
N ILE A 58 42.95 13.67 87.67
CA ILE A 58 43.40 14.63 88.67
C ILE A 58 42.28 14.97 89.66
N GLN A 59 41.04 15.12 89.17
CA GLN A 59 39.87 15.31 90.03
C GLN A 59 39.73 14.17 91.05
N ARG A 60 39.90 12.92 90.59
CA ARG A 60 39.93 11.72 91.44
C ARG A 60 41.07 11.73 92.44
N LYS A 61 42.29 12.03 91.97
CA LYS A 61 43.50 12.05 92.81
C LYS A 61 43.37 12.99 94.01
N TYR A 62 42.67 14.11 93.85
CA TYR A 62 42.46 15.09 94.92
C TYR A 62 41.09 14.99 95.59
N GLY A 63 40.28 13.96 95.31
CA GLY A 63 38.99 13.72 95.98
C GLY A 63 37.91 14.76 95.67
N HIS A 64 38.02 15.48 94.56
CA HIS A 64 37.09 16.57 94.18
C HIS A 64 36.28 16.27 92.91
N GLU A 65 36.30 15.02 92.41
CA GLU A 65 35.47 14.59 91.27
C GLU A 65 33.99 14.89 91.51
N GLN A 66 33.42 14.42 92.63
CA GLN A 66 32.00 14.62 92.92
C GLN A 66 31.64 16.11 93.06
N ALA A 67 32.49 16.91 93.70
CA ALA A 67 32.26 18.34 93.86
C ALA A 67 32.32 19.09 92.52
N LEU A 68 33.21 18.70 91.59
CA LEU A 68 33.26 19.27 90.25
C LEU A 68 32.10 18.82 89.37
N THR A 69 31.67 17.55 89.48
CA THR A 69 30.47 17.03 88.80
C THR A 69 29.21 17.74 89.30
N ASP A 70 29.03 17.88 90.61
CA ASP A 70 27.90 18.60 91.19
C ASP A 70 27.92 20.07 90.77
N LEU A 71 29.11 20.70 90.70
CA LEU A 71 29.27 22.08 90.26
C LEU A 71 28.95 22.25 88.77
N MET A 72 29.32 21.29 87.92
CA MET A 72 28.89 21.22 86.52
C MET A 72 27.36 21.09 86.43
N ARG A 73 26.73 20.29 87.29
CA ARG A 73 25.28 20.15 87.32
C ARG A 73 24.56 21.44 87.72
N VAL A 74 25.05 22.18 88.72
CA VAL A 74 24.32 23.36 89.24
C VAL A 74 24.76 24.70 88.64
N ALA A 75 25.96 24.78 88.04
CA ALA A 75 26.58 26.06 87.66
C ALA A 75 27.43 26.04 86.36
N ILE A 76 27.28 25.03 85.50
CA ILE A 76 27.84 25.10 84.14
C ILE A 76 27.26 26.28 83.36
N GLY A 77 28.10 27.00 82.63
CA GLY A 77 27.71 28.21 81.89
C GLY A 77 27.78 29.52 82.69
N ASP A 78 27.88 29.43 84.02
CA ASP A 78 28.00 30.60 84.90
C ASP A 78 29.33 30.63 85.67
N ILE A 79 29.76 29.47 86.20
CA ILE A 79 30.98 29.33 87.03
C ILE A 79 31.99 28.41 86.36
N VAL A 80 31.53 27.23 85.94
CA VAL A 80 32.34 26.17 85.34
C VAL A 80 31.90 25.90 83.90
N ARG A 81 32.80 25.34 83.10
CA ARG A 81 32.54 24.84 81.75
C ARG A 81 33.33 23.57 81.50
N SER A 82 33.01 22.90 80.40
CA SER A 82 33.79 21.76 79.94
C SER A 82 35.18 22.23 79.47
N GLY A 83 36.23 21.55 79.93
CA GLY A 83 37.60 21.72 79.46
C GLY A 83 37.90 20.78 78.29
N SER A 84 39.09 20.18 78.25
CA SER A 84 39.40 19.07 77.34
C SER A 84 38.40 17.91 77.52
N ILE A 85 37.52 17.74 76.52
CA ILE A 85 36.43 16.75 76.55
C ILE A 85 36.98 15.31 76.62
N GLU A 86 38.05 15.02 75.88
CA GLU A 86 38.69 13.69 75.90
C GLU A 86 39.22 13.30 77.29
N GLN A 87 39.54 14.29 78.13
CA GLN A 87 40.14 14.09 79.45
C GLN A 87 39.14 14.20 80.61
N GLY A 88 37.84 14.38 80.34
CA GLY A 88 36.88 14.58 81.42
C GLY A 88 37.03 15.91 82.13
N ALA A 89 37.66 16.91 81.50
CA ALA A 89 38.20 18.07 82.23
C ALA A 89 37.13 19.14 82.54
N VAL A 90 37.28 19.82 83.68
CA VAL A 90 36.40 20.91 84.12
C VAL A 90 37.20 22.20 84.26
N ALA A 91 36.75 23.29 83.64
CA ALA A 91 37.44 24.58 83.64
C ALA A 91 36.55 25.69 84.25
N LEU A 92 37.15 26.79 84.72
CA LEU A 92 36.40 27.98 85.12
C LEU A 92 36.11 28.89 83.92
N ILE A 93 34.87 29.35 83.79
CA ILE A 93 34.43 30.21 82.67
C ILE A 93 35.20 31.52 82.62
N GLY A 94 35.47 32.12 83.79
CA GLY A 94 36.23 33.38 83.89
C GLY A 94 37.67 33.30 83.35
N LEU A 95 38.16 32.10 83.04
CA LEU A 95 39.50 31.85 82.51
C LEU A 95 39.53 31.65 80.99
N ALA A 96 38.38 31.41 80.36
CA ALA A 96 38.26 31.22 78.90
C ALA A 96 38.90 32.38 78.11
N GLN A 97 39.56 32.06 76.99
CA GLN A 97 40.31 33.04 76.20
C GLN A 97 39.43 33.95 75.33
N GLU A 98 38.17 33.59 75.10
CA GLU A 98 37.25 34.33 74.24
C GLU A 98 36.01 34.81 75.01
N LYS A 99 35.70 36.11 74.92
CA LYS A 99 34.37 36.64 75.24
C LYS A 99 33.52 36.43 73.99
N GLU A 100 32.94 35.24 73.83
CA GLU A 100 32.01 35.01 72.74
C GLU A 100 30.73 35.86 72.92
N ARG A 101 30.18 36.32 71.80
CA ARG A 101 28.86 36.94 71.72
C ARG A 101 27.84 35.90 72.14
N THR A 102 26.87 36.29 72.97
CA THR A 102 25.74 35.42 73.35
C THR A 102 24.95 35.02 72.10
N SER A 103 25.18 33.81 71.58
CA SER A 103 24.34 33.20 70.54
C SER A 103 22.98 32.81 71.13
N TRP A 104 21.93 32.85 70.31
CA TRP A 104 20.58 32.50 70.73
C TRP A 104 20.45 31.03 71.16
N LEU A 105 21.15 30.12 70.48
CA LEU A 105 21.05 28.69 70.72
C LEU A 105 21.54 28.28 72.14
N PRO A 106 22.77 28.63 72.58
CA PRO A 106 23.20 28.37 73.96
C PRO A 106 22.29 29.03 75.00
N ALA A 107 21.82 30.26 74.76
CA ALA A 107 20.91 30.94 75.70
C ALA A 107 19.60 30.17 75.88
N THR A 108 19.01 29.70 74.78
CA THR A 108 17.75 28.93 74.76
C THR A 108 17.91 27.57 75.44
N VAL A 109 18.99 26.85 75.14
CA VAL A 109 19.28 25.55 75.79
C VAL A 109 19.53 25.71 77.29
N ARG A 110 20.20 26.80 77.70
CA ARG A 110 20.43 27.09 79.13
C ARG A 110 19.12 27.35 79.88
N GLU A 111 18.19 28.11 79.30
CA GLU A 111 16.87 28.33 79.89
C GLU A 111 16.09 27.01 80.03
N PHE A 112 16.10 26.19 78.97
CA PHE A 112 15.47 24.87 78.99
C PHE A 112 16.02 23.96 80.08
N ARG A 113 17.35 23.94 80.25
CA ARG A 113 18.01 23.09 81.24
C ARG A 113 17.54 23.34 82.67
N LEU A 114 17.23 24.60 83.03
CA LEU A 114 16.75 24.93 84.38
C LEU A 114 15.40 24.27 84.71
N GLY A 115 14.60 23.94 83.70
CA GLY A 115 13.31 23.26 83.84
C GLY A 115 13.32 21.79 83.39
N TYR A 116 14.46 21.24 83.00
CA TYR A 116 14.57 19.87 82.50
C TYR A 116 14.40 18.84 83.62
N ASN A 117 13.59 17.83 83.38
CA ASN A 117 13.41 16.69 84.27
C ASN A 117 13.20 15.43 83.43
N GLU A 118 14.10 14.46 83.58
CA GLU A 118 14.10 13.18 82.86
C GLU A 118 12.78 12.40 82.95
N HIS A 119 12.06 12.55 84.07
CA HIS A 119 10.80 11.83 84.34
C HIS A 119 9.54 12.64 84.00
N ALA A 120 9.69 13.87 83.50
CA ALA A 120 8.53 14.69 83.14
C ALA A 120 7.85 14.15 81.87
N ARG A 121 6.51 14.16 81.84
CA ARG A 121 5.74 13.67 80.68
C ARG A 121 6.12 14.38 79.38
N ILE A 122 6.29 15.70 79.44
CA ILE A 122 6.70 16.54 78.29
C ILE A 122 8.05 16.11 77.71
N THR A 123 8.95 15.59 78.54
CA THR A 123 10.28 15.14 78.13
C THR A 123 10.21 13.88 77.27
N TYR A 124 9.28 12.97 77.57
CA TYR A 124 9.00 11.81 76.73
C TYR A 124 8.24 12.16 75.46
N GLU A 125 7.24 13.04 75.54
CA GLU A 125 6.49 13.51 74.36
C GLU A 125 7.44 14.14 73.33
N ARG A 126 8.36 15.00 73.78
CA ARG A 126 9.39 15.60 72.92
C ARG A 126 10.38 14.58 72.37
N ALA A 127 10.75 13.57 73.16
CA ALA A 127 11.62 12.50 72.70
C ALA A 127 10.97 11.66 71.60
N GLU A 128 9.68 11.35 71.73
CA GLU A 128 8.90 10.68 70.69
C GLU A 128 8.82 11.52 69.41
N ASP A 129 8.56 12.83 69.51
CA ASP A 129 8.48 13.71 68.34
C ASP A 129 9.81 13.79 67.58
N ALA A 130 10.92 13.96 68.31
CA ALA A 130 12.25 13.95 67.71
C ALA A 130 12.60 12.59 67.10
N PHE A 131 12.16 11.48 67.73
CA PHE A 131 12.35 10.14 67.18
C PHE A 131 11.52 9.93 65.90
N ILE A 132 10.30 10.46 65.82
CA ILE A 132 9.49 10.47 64.59
C ILE A 132 10.22 11.25 63.48
N ALA A 133 10.82 12.40 63.80
CA ALA A 133 11.62 13.16 62.84
C ALA A 133 12.83 12.34 62.36
N LEU A 134 13.56 11.69 63.28
CA LEU A 134 14.67 10.79 62.96
C LEU A 134 14.24 9.67 62.00
N LEU A 135 13.12 9.01 62.29
CA LEU A 135 12.58 7.95 61.43
C LEU A 135 12.24 8.47 60.03
N ARG A 136 11.62 9.64 59.90
CA ARG A 136 11.23 10.21 58.60
C ARG A 136 12.42 10.72 57.78
N GLU A 137 13.44 11.24 58.43
CA GLU A 137 14.58 11.88 57.75
C GLU A 137 15.73 10.93 57.46
N HIS A 138 15.94 9.90 58.29
CA HIS A 138 17.12 9.03 58.20
C HIS A 138 16.82 7.56 57.93
N VAL A 139 15.61 7.07 58.28
CA VAL A 139 15.25 5.65 58.10
C VAL A 139 14.29 5.51 56.91
N PHE A 140 13.06 6.00 57.06
CA PHE A 140 11.99 5.99 56.07
C PHE A 140 11.99 7.29 55.25
N THR A 141 13.08 7.54 54.54
CA THR A 141 13.27 8.79 53.78
C THR A 141 12.20 9.01 52.71
N ALA A 142 11.73 10.26 52.56
CA ALA A 142 10.63 10.63 51.66
C ALA A 142 10.88 10.28 50.17
N ALA A 143 12.16 10.11 49.77
CA ALA A 143 12.52 9.69 48.42
C ALA A 143 12.12 8.23 48.12
N LYS A 144 12.00 7.38 49.16
CA LYS A 144 11.79 5.93 49.05
C LYS A 144 10.50 5.46 49.72
N TRP A 145 10.04 6.21 50.72
CA TRP A 145 8.90 5.86 51.56
C TRP A 145 7.90 7.00 51.62
N LYS A 146 6.62 6.66 51.50
CA LYS A 146 5.49 7.56 51.67
C LYS A 146 4.86 7.30 53.04
N LEU A 147 4.68 8.34 53.83
CA LEU A 147 3.85 8.27 55.04
C LEU A 147 2.37 8.21 54.60
N VAL A 148 1.71 7.10 54.90
CA VAL A 148 0.30 6.83 54.55
C VAL A 148 -0.64 7.31 55.66
N ASP A 149 -0.26 7.07 56.91
CA ASP A 149 -1.06 7.38 58.09
C ASP A 149 -0.13 7.70 59.27
N GLN A 150 -0.57 8.60 60.15
CA GLN A 150 0.09 8.93 61.41
C GLN A 150 -0.98 9.01 62.50
N ARG A 151 -0.78 8.27 63.57
CA ARG A 151 -1.74 8.16 64.68
C ARG A 151 -1.09 8.66 65.95
N GLU A 152 -1.77 9.62 66.58
CA GLU A 152 -1.40 10.10 67.90
C GLU A 152 -1.88 9.14 68.99
N ARG A 153 -1.16 9.15 70.12
CA ARG A 153 -1.49 8.32 71.29
C ARG A 153 -2.90 8.67 71.80
N SER A 154 -3.71 7.64 72.05
CA SER A 154 -5.04 7.79 72.66
C SER A 154 -5.32 6.65 73.66
N TYR A 155 -6.56 6.58 74.15
CA TYR A 155 -7.00 5.49 75.04
C TYR A 155 -7.04 4.12 74.35
N ILE A 156 -7.22 4.10 73.03
CA ILE A 156 -7.42 2.87 72.24
C ILE A 156 -6.32 2.62 71.20
N LEU A 157 -5.36 3.54 71.05
CA LEU A 157 -4.29 3.45 70.06
C LEU A 157 -2.96 3.89 70.67
N ASN A 158 -1.90 3.16 70.36
CA ASN A 158 -0.53 3.63 70.56
C ASN A 158 -0.13 4.62 69.47
N ARG A 159 0.95 5.36 69.73
CA ARG A 159 1.54 6.25 68.73
C ARG A 159 2.13 5.43 67.60
N SER A 160 1.75 5.73 66.36
CA SER A 160 2.17 4.92 65.22
C SER A 160 2.24 5.69 63.91
N LEU A 161 3.03 5.16 62.98
CA LEU A 161 3.25 5.66 61.63
C LEU A 161 3.09 4.49 60.66
N ILE A 162 2.48 4.71 59.51
CA ILE A 162 2.38 3.69 58.46
C ILE A 162 3.12 4.19 57.24
N PHE A 163 4.19 3.49 56.87
CA PHE A 163 4.99 3.81 55.70
C PHE A 163 4.71 2.83 54.57
N GLU A 164 4.60 3.33 53.35
CA GLU A 164 4.51 2.53 52.11
C GLU A 164 5.70 2.84 51.21
N GLY A 165 6.46 1.82 50.83
CA GLY A 165 7.70 2.01 50.08
C GLY A 165 8.58 0.77 50.08
N THR A 166 9.86 0.94 49.83
CA THR A 166 10.84 -0.15 49.93
C THR A 166 12.24 0.39 50.14
N PHE A 167 13.04 -0.35 50.91
CA PHE A 167 14.48 -0.13 50.95
C PHE A 167 15.16 -0.61 49.65
N ASP A 168 16.36 -0.10 49.38
CA ASP A 168 17.06 -0.41 48.13
C ASP A 168 17.59 -1.85 48.12
N SER A 169 18.07 -2.37 49.26
CA SER A 169 18.63 -3.73 49.36
C SER A 169 17.63 -4.82 49.02
N ILE A 170 16.35 -4.60 49.34
CA ILE A 170 15.26 -5.57 49.13
C ILE A 170 14.27 -5.16 48.05
N ARG A 171 14.49 -4.06 47.32
CA ARG A 171 13.54 -3.56 46.31
C ARG A 171 13.17 -4.60 45.25
N ALA A 172 14.15 -5.39 44.82
CA ALA A 172 13.94 -6.42 43.80
C ALA A 172 13.18 -7.64 44.35
N GLU A 173 13.27 -7.90 45.66
CA GLU A 173 12.62 -9.03 46.33
C GLU A 173 11.23 -8.66 46.86
N PHE A 174 11.06 -7.47 47.44
CA PHE A 174 9.84 -7.02 48.13
C PHE A 174 9.49 -5.56 47.80
N PRO A 175 8.90 -5.29 46.61
CA PRO A 175 8.52 -3.94 46.22
C PRO A 175 7.26 -3.45 46.96
N LYS A 176 7.17 -2.13 47.18
CA LYS A 176 5.98 -1.41 47.68
C LYS A 176 5.32 -2.04 48.93
N ARG A 177 6.10 -2.23 49.98
CA ARG A 177 5.66 -2.80 51.25
C ARG A 177 5.12 -1.75 52.20
N ARG A 178 4.18 -2.18 53.04
CA ARG A 178 3.63 -1.37 54.14
C ARG A 178 4.26 -1.79 55.46
N VAL A 179 4.92 -0.86 56.13
CA VAL A 179 5.52 -1.08 57.45
C VAL A 179 4.75 -0.26 58.46
N HIS A 180 4.15 -0.94 59.43
CA HIS A 180 3.51 -0.31 60.57
C HIS A 180 4.54 -0.07 61.66
N VAL A 181 4.89 1.18 61.92
CA VAL A 181 5.82 1.54 62.99
C VAL A 181 5.03 1.95 64.22
N ARG A 182 5.24 1.25 65.34
CA ARG A 182 4.68 1.61 66.64
C ARG A 182 5.79 2.18 67.52
N ILE A 183 5.47 3.24 68.26
CA ILE A 183 6.38 3.86 69.22
C ILE A 183 5.75 3.73 70.60
N LEU A 184 6.42 2.99 71.47
CA LEU A 184 5.98 2.66 72.83
C LEU A 184 6.94 3.26 73.84
N GLN A 185 6.40 3.73 74.97
CA GLN A 185 7.22 3.99 76.16
C GLN A 185 7.54 2.68 76.88
N GLU A 186 8.60 2.70 77.70
CA GLU A 186 9.14 1.56 78.47
C GLU A 186 8.09 0.60 79.05
N ASN A 187 7.02 1.14 79.65
CA ASN A 187 5.95 0.37 80.29
C ASN A 187 4.58 0.53 79.61
N GLU A 188 4.53 1.03 78.37
CA GLU A 188 3.28 1.22 77.65
C GLU A 188 2.79 -0.12 77.05
N ALA A 189 1.58 -0.54 77.44
CA ALA A 189 0.91 -1.69 76.84
C ALA A 189 0.47 -1.41 75.39
N ILE A 190 0.47 -2.46 74.58
CA ILE A 190 -0.12 -2.44 73.24
C ILE A 190 -1.64 -2.31 73.37
N LYS A 191 -2.23 -1.31 72.70
CA LYS A 191 -3.64 -0.92 72.77
C LYS A 191 -4.39 -1.24 71.48
N ASP A 192 -3.69 -1.28 70.34
CA ASP A 192 -4.25 -1.59 69.03
C ASP A 192 -4.22 -3.11 68.76
N ALA A 193 -5.34 -3.65 68.29
CA ALA A 193 -5.47 -5.08 68.02
C ALA A 193 -4.80 -5.52 66.70
N ASP A 194 -4.78 -4.65 65.69
CA ASP A 194 -4.43 -5.02 64.31
C ASP A 194 -3.16 -4.33 63.82
N ILE A 195 -2.31 -5.10 63.12
CA ILE A 195 -1.16 -4.58 62.38
C ILE A 195 -1.65 -4.04 61.02
N ASN A 196 -1.56 -2.73 60.83
CA ASN A 196 -1.93 -2.09 59.57
C ASN A 196 -0.73 -1.98 58.61
N GLY A 197 -0.28 -3.13 58.09
CA GLY A 197 0.84 -3.25 57.16
C GLY A 197 1.27 -4.71 56.97
N ASP A 198 2.26 -4.97 56.12
CA ASP A 198 2.87 -6.30 55.98
C ASP A 198 3.50 -6.75 57.31
N ILE A 199 4.21 -5.85 57.97
CA ILE A 199 4.91 -6.14 59.23
C ILE A 199 4.81 -4.93 60.16
N CYS A 200 5.11 -5.16 61.42
CA CYS A 200 5.19 -4.13 62.44
C CYS A 200 6.61 -4.01 62.99
N ILE A 201 7.11 -2.78 63.09
CA ILE A 201 8.33 -2.47 63.84
C ILE A 201 7.93 -1.72 65.10
N GLU A 202 8.15 -2.32 66.25
CA GLU A 202 7.90 -1.73 67.56
C GLU A 202 9.18 -1.13 68.09
N TYR A 203 9.23 0.21 68.20
CA TYR A 203 10.29 0.89 68.92
C TYR A 203 9.87 1.11 70.36
N ARG A 204 10.59 0.51 71.31
CA ARG A 204 10.37 0.73 72.74
C ARG A 204 11.40 1.69 73.28
N LEU A 205 10.97 2.93 73.52
CA LEU A 205 11.80 3.99 74.06
C LEU A 205 11.86 3.86 75.59
N SER A 206 13.05 3.56 76.10
CA SER A 206 13.29 3.27 77.52
C SER A 206 14.35 4.20 78.09
N ILE A 207 14.20 4.54 79.38
CA ILE A 207 15.25 5.21 80.14
C ILE A 207 15.89 4.29 81.18
N HIS A 208 15.36 3.07 81.35
CA HIS A 208 15.84 2.05 82.30
C HIS A 208 15.96 2.62 83.71
N ALA A 209 14.87 3.20 84.23
CA ALA A 209 14.87 3.91 85.51
C ALA A 209 15.20 3.00 86.71
N ASP A 210 15.13 1.69 86.52
CA ASP A 210 15.48 0.64 87.48
C ASP A 210 17.00 0.39 87.59
N LEU A 211 17.80 0.79 86.59
CA LEU A 211 19.25 0.62 86.58
C LEU A 211 19.99 1.84 87.18
N PRO A 212 21.17 1.64 87.82
CA PRO A 212 22.06 2.72 88.23
C PRO A 212 22.53 3.59 87.04
N SER A 213 22.80 4.88 87.27
CA SER A 213 23.07 5.83 86.18
C SER A 213 24.23 5.45 85.25
N ASP A 214 25.32 4.90 85.77
CA ASP A 214 26.47 4.50 84.95
C ASP A 214 26.16 3.26 84.09
N GLU A 215 25.30 2.36 84.58
CA GLU A 215 24.85 1.17 83.84
C GLU A 215 23.84 1.55 82.75
N ARG A 216 22.91 2.48 83.05
CA ARG A 216 21.96 3.05 82.07
C ARG A 216 22.66 3.62 80.84
N HIS A 217 23.85 4.21 81.01
CA HIS A 217 24.58 4.84 79.91
C HIS A 217 25.24 3.85 78.94
N GLN A 218 25.38 2.58 79.31
CA GLN A 218 26.05 1.55 78.50
C GLN A 218 25.14 0.36 78.17
N HIS A 219 23.93 0.33 78.73
CA HIS A 219 22.96 -0.74 78.49
C HIS A 219 22.35 -0.62 77.09
N ALA A 220 22.33 -1.70 76.33
CA ALA A 220 21.57 -1.79 75.09
C ALA A 220 21.06 -3.23 74.93
N ASP A 221 19.77 -3.36 74.65
CA ASP A 221 19.15 -4.66 74.37
C ASP A 221 19.19 -4.93 72.85
N ALA A 222 19.29 -6.19 72.48
CA ALA A 222 19.28 -6.61 71.08
C ALA A 222 17.86 -6.59 70.50
N ILE A 223 17.73 -6.47 69.17
CA ILE A 223 16.45 -6.63 68.47
C ILE A 223 15.86 -8.03 68.71
N GLU A 224 14.55 -8.08 68.94
CA GLU A 224 13.82 -9.33 69.14
C GLU A 224 12.67 -9.46 68.14
N GLN A 225 12.42 -10.69 67.67
CA GLN A 225 11.21 -11.00 66.91
C GLN A 225 10.08 -11.39 67.88
N ILE A 226 8.94 -10.72 67.77
CA ILE A 226 7.74 -11.00 68.56
C ILE A 226 6.65 -11.53 67.62
N GLY A 227 6.40 -12.83 67.65
CA GLY A 227 5.44 -13.48 66.77
C GLY A 227 5.92 -13.53 65.31
N ASP A 228 4.98 -13.61 64.37
CA ASP A 228 5.24 -13.81 62.94
C ASP A 228 5.38 -12.49 62.15
N ARG A 229 4.88 -11.38 62.69
CA ARG A 229 4.77 -10.10 61.97
C ARG A 229 5.39 -8.90 62.67
N THR A 230 5.92 -9.05 63.88
CA THR A 230 6.46 -7.92 64.65
C THR A 230 7.93 -8.10 65.00
N ALA A 231 8.73 -7.05 64.81
CA ALA A 231 10.07 -6.95 65.37
C ALA A 231 10.10 -5.81 66.41
N LEU A 232 10.60 -6.11 67.60
CA LEU A 232 10.84 -5.15 68.69
C LEU A 232 12.28 -4.66 68.62
N ILE A 233 12.45 -3.36 68.39
CA ILE A 233 13.72 -2.67 68.49
C ILE A 233 13.72 -1.88 69.81
N PRO A 234 14.39 -2.37 70.85
CA PRO A 234 14.53 -1.64 72.10
C PRO A 234 15.49 -0.46 71.90
N ILE A 235 15.11 0.71 72.41
CA ILE A 235 15.85 1.96 72.24
C ILE A 235 16.11 2.56 73.62
N ASN A 236 17.38 2.57 74.02
CA ASN A 236 17.79 3.22 75.26
C ASN A 236 18.07 4.72 75.03
N LEU A 237 17.20 5.57 75.57
CA LEU A 237 17.31 7.03 75.49
C LEU A 237 18.42 7.60 76.40
N MET A 238 18.97 6.80 77.30
CA MET A 238 20.07 7.19 78.21
C MET A 238 21.44 6.74 77.71
N TYR A 239 21.53 6.01 76.60
CA TYR A 239 22.79 5.46 76.10
C TYR A 239 23.79 6.55 75.68
N ILE A 240 25.03 6.51 76.21
CA ILE A 240 26.09 7.46 75.89
C ILE A 240 27.29 6.71 75.29
N THR A 241 27.66 7.08 74.07
CA THR A 241 28.88 6.55 73.43
C THR A 241 29.94 7.65 73.34
N PRO A 242 31.21 7.38 73.68
CA PRO A 242 32.30 8.36 73.58
C PRO A 242 32.50 8.96 72.19
N THR A 243 31.99 8.28 71.14
CA THR A 243 32.14 8.62 69.73
C THR A 243 30.83 9.03 69.03
N SER A 244 29.66 8.94 69.68
CA SER A 244 28.36 9.13 69.00
C SER A 244 27.88 10.58 68.96
N THR A 245 28.38 11.44 69.85
CA THR A 245 28.10 12.88 69.78
C THR A 245 29.13 13.58 68.91
N LEU A 246 28.67 14.16 67.80
CA LEU A 246 29.53 14.92 66.90
C LEU A 246 30.27 16.02 67.68
N GLN A 247 31.58 16.11 67.49
CA GLN A 247 32.43 17.11 68.17
C GLN A 247 31.91 18.55 67.95
N THR A 248 31.26 18.80 66.81
CA THR A 248 30.59 20.06 66.49
C THR A 248 29.45 20.37 67.46
N LEU A 249 28.58 19.39 67.76
CA LEU A 249 27.50 19.54 68.74
C LEU A 249 28.03 19.73 70.14
N GLN A 250 29.05 18.95 70.53
CA GLN A 250 29.67 19.07 71.85
C GLN A 250 30.21 20.48 72.05
N LYS A 251 30.92 21.03 71.07
CA LYS A 251 31.43 22.41 71.12
C LYS A 251 30.31 23.46 71.19
N GLN A 252 29.21 23.26 70.47
CA GLN A 252 28.07 24.19 70.48
C GLN A 252 27.30 24.18 71.81
N LEU A 253 27.41 23.10 72.60
CA LEU A 253 26.69 22.92 73.86
C LEU A 253 27.60 22.93 75.10
N GLU A 254 28.93 23.04 74.96
CA GLU A 254 29.92 22.83 76.04
C GLU A 254 29.79 23.76 77.25
N ASP A 255 29.20 24.94 77.02
CA ASP A 255 28.98 26.00 78.00
C ASP A 255 27.56 26.00 78.58
N VAL A 256 26.70 25.05 78.18
CA VAL A 256 25.28 25.01 78.60
C VAL A 256 24.84 23.63 79.07
N TRP A 257 25.49 22.57 78.60
CA TRP A 257 25.25 21.21 79.03
C TRP A 257 26.57 20.44 79.15
N SER A 258 26.64 19.54 80.13
CA SER A 258 27.81 18.66 80.27
C SER A 258 27.88 17.69 79.09
N PRO A 259 28.99 17.59 78.33
CA PRO A 259 29.10 16.67 77.20
C PRO A 259 29.00 15.20 77.62
N TYR A 260 29.23 14.89 78.90
CA TYR A 260 29.10 13.54 79.47
C TYR A 260 27.68 13.21 79.95
N GLU A 261 26.76 14.17 79.87
CA GLU A 261 25.33 14.02 80.20
C GLU A 261 24.44 14.32 78.97
N LEU A 262 25.04 14.44 77.78
CA LEU A 262 24.32 14.60 76.51
C LEU A 262 23.78 13.25 76.04
N THR A 263 22.78 12.75 76.76
CA THR A 263 22.06 11.52 76.37
C THR A 263 21.17 11.78 75.16
N PRO A 264 20.77 10.72 74.44
CA PRO A 264 19.76 10.81 73.40
C PRO A 264 18.44 11.46 73.87
N LEU A 265 18.05 11.24 75.14
CA LEU A 265 16.88 11.89 75.74
C LEU A 265 17.03 13.42 75.74
N VAL A 266 18.19 13.91 76.18
CA VAL A 266 18.51 15.35 76.21
C VAL A 266 18.55 15.91 74.80
N LEU A 267 19.29 15.27 73.89
CA LEU A 267 19.44 15.72 72.51
C LEU A 267 18.09 15.76 71.77
N SER A 268 17.24 14.75 71.97
CA SER A 268 15.89 14.70 71.41
C SER A 268 15.03 15.86 71.93
N ASN A 269 15.14 16.19 73.21
CA ASN A 269 14.42 17.30 73.80
C ASN A 269 14.91 18.67 73.31
N ILE A 270 16.23 18.83 73.14
CA ILE A 270 16.81 20.06 72.57
C ILE A 270 16.36 20.22 71.12
N TYR A 271 16.39 19.14 70.33
CA TYR A 271 15.89 19.13 68.95
C TYR A 271 14.43 19.62 68.90
N GLN A 272 13.54 18.98 69.68
CA GLN A 272 12.13 19.32 69.63
C GLN A 272 11.84 20.72 70.19
N LEU A 273 12.57 21.17 71.22
CA LEU A 273 12.47 22.54 71.70
C LEU A 273 12.79 23.55 70.59
N ILE A 274 13.86 23.31 69.83
CA ILE A 274 14.25 24.21 68.74
C ILE A 274 13.22 24.17 67.61
N GLN A 275 12.67 22.99 67.32
CA GLN A 275 11.58 22.82 66.37
C GLN A 275 10.34 23.64 66.78
N GLU A 276 9.92 23.56 68.04
CA GLU A 276 8.84 24.38 68.59
C GLU A 276 9.15 25.88 68.45
N LYS A 277 10.41 26.29 68.64
CA LYS A 277 10.85 27.68 68.47
C LYS A 277 10.86 28.13 67.00
N PHE A 278 11.17 27.23 66.06
CA PHE A 278 10.99 27.51 64.63
C PHE A 278 9.52 27.71 64.28
N GLU A 279 8.64 26.84 64.78
CA GLU A 279 7.20 26.92 64.54
C GLU A 279 6.57 28.19 65.14
N GLN A 280 7.10 28.66 66.27
CA GLN A 280 6.70 29.92 66.92
C GLN A 280 7.31 31.17 66.26
N GLY A 281 8.31 31.01 65.38
CA GLY A 281 9.03 32.12 64.77
C GLY A 281 9.98 32.86 65.74
N ASP A 282 10.38 32.20 66.83
CA ASP A 282 11.23 32.76 67.88
C ASP A 282 12.73 32.69 67.55
N VAL A 283 13.10 31.94 66.50
CA VAL A 283 14.50 31.79 66.07
C VAL A 283 14.96 33.05 65.29
N PRO A 284 16.06 33.70 65.67
CA PRO A 284 16.57 34.86 64.95
C PRO A 284 16.97 34.51 63.51
N LYS A 285 16.47 35.28 62.52
CA LYS A 285 16.75 35.10 61.08
C LYS A 285 18.24 34.99 60.71
N ARG A 286 19.14 35.57 61.52
CA ARG A 286 20.60 35.53 61.31
C ARG A 286 21.22 34.16 61.65
N GLU A 287 20.59 33.41 62.55
CA GLU A 287 21.05 32.10 63.04
C GLU A 287 20.20 30.95 62.47
N GLU A 288 18.97 31.23 62.02
CA GLU A 288 18.01 30.27 61.43
C GLU A 288 18.64 29.32 60.41
N GLY A 289 19.35 29.83 59.39
CA GLY A 289 19.98 28.97 58.38
C GLY A 289 21.06 28.05 58.95
N LEU A 290 21.87 28.53 59.90
CA LEU A 290 22.92 27.72 60.55
C LEU A 290 22.33 26.63 61.45
N ILE A 291 21.23 26.95 62.15
CA ILE A 291 20.57 26.00 63.03
C ILE A 291 19.83 24.94 62.21
N GLN A 292 19.06 25.35 61.19
CA GLN A 292 18.25 24.45 60.39
C GLN A 292 19.08 23.53 59.49
N SER A 293 20.18 24.03 58.89
CA SER A 293 21.01 23.24 57.97
C SER A 293 22.26 22.63 58.61
N GLY A 294 22.62 23.07 59.83
CA GLY A 294 23.81 22.61 60.54
C GLY A 294 23.50 21.90 61.85
N PHE A 295 22.91 22.61 62.83
CA PHE A 295 22.68 22.07 64.16
C PHE A 295 21.65 20.93 64.18
N MET A 296 20.45 21.16 63.62
CA MET A 296 19.35 20.20 63.66
C MET A 296 19.70 18.85 62.98
N PRO A 297 20.29 18.83 61.76
CA PRO A 297 20.74 17.58 61.14
C PRO A 297 21.83 16.89 61.96
N ALA A 298 22.77 17.64 62.51
CA ALA A 298 23.83 17.08 63.36
C ALA A 298 23.24 16.38 64.59
N VAL A 299 22.20 16.94 65.22
CA VAL A 299 21.50 16.30 66.35
C VAL A 299 20.89 14.97 65.91
N LEU A 300 20.17 14.94 64.79
CA LEU A 300 19.58 13.69 64.28
C LEU A 300 20.64 12.65 63.93
N ASP A 301 21.77 13.05 63.33
CA ASP A 301 22.89 12.15 63.05
C ASP A 301 23.49 11.55 64.32
N SER A 302 23.59 12.34 65.39
CA SER A 302 24.06 11.89 66.70
C SER A 302 23.06 10.95 67.39
N LEU A 303 21.76 11.26 67.29
CA LEU A 303 20.68 10.36 67.75
C LEU A 303 20.72 9.04 66.98
N LYS A 304 20.86 9.08 65.66
CA LYS A 304 20.99 7.89 64.80
C LYS A 304 22.14 6.99 65.28
N ALA A 305 23.32 7.57 65.51
CA ALA A 305 24.50 6.81 65.94
C ALA A 305 24.35 6.22 67.34
N SER A 306 23.67 6.92 68.26
CA SER A 306 23.53 6.49 69.66
C SER A 306 22.40 5.48 69.85
N LEU A 307 21.24 5.72 69.23
CA LEU A 307 20.03 4.90 69.39
C LEU A 307 20.08 3.60 68.57
N PHE A 308 20.77 3.60 67.43
CA PHE A 308 20.91 2.45 66.54
C PHE A 308 22.36 1.94 66.55
N ASN A 309 22.85 1.55 67.71
CA ASN A 309 24.23 1.05 67.87
C ASN A 309 24.37 -0.44 67.48
N GLU A 310 25.62 -0.92 67.38
CA GLU A 310 25.93 -2.30 66.97
C GLU A 310 25.33 -3.37 67.92
N GLN A 311 25.15 -3.08 69.20
CA GLN A 311 24.57 -4.02 70.16
C GLN A 311 23.07 -4.23 69.89
N VAL A 312 22.34 -3.16 69.57
CA VAL A 312 20.92 -3.26 69.18
C VAL A 312 20.74 -4.11 67.92
N GLY A 313 21.67 -3.99 66.97
CA GLY A 313 21.59 -4.66 65.68
C GLY A 313 22.34 -6.00 65.57
N GLU A 314 22.93 -6.51 66.65
CA GLU A 314 23.75 -7.74 66.64
C GLU A 314 23.06 -8.94 65.95
N PRO A 315 21.79 -9.28 66.26
CA PRO A 315 21.09 -10.41 65.62
C PRO A 315 20.91 -10.30 64.11
N VAL A 316 20.97 -9.09 63.55
CA VAL A 316 20.79 -8.81 62.12
C VAL A 316 22.07 -8.29 61.45
N GLU A 317 23.20 -8.34 62.17
CA GLU A 317 24.53 -7.89 61.71
C GLU A 317 24.52 -6.48 61.09
N ALA A 318 23.76 -5.55 61.68
CA ALA A 318 23.58 -4.20 61.16
C ALA A 318 23.83 -3.12 62.22
N ALA A 319 24.12 -1.89 61.78
CA ALA A 319 24.28 -0.71 62.63
C ALA A 319 23.65 0.52 61.98
N GLY A 320 23.31 1.52 62.80
CA GLY A 320 22.65 2.73 62.35
C GLY A 320 21.26 2.47 61.76
N ALA A 321 20.82 3.31 60.83
CA ALA A 321 19.51 3.18 60.18
C ALA A 321 19.33 1.83 59.43
N MET A 322 20.41 1.11 59.14
CA MET A 322 20.35 -0.21 58.49
C MET A 322 19.74 -1.29 59.39
N ILE A 323 19.69 -1.10 60.72
CA ILE A 323 19.07 -2.07 61.65
C ILE A 323 17.60 -2.27 61.27
N THR A 324 16.86 -1.17 61.09
CA THR A 324 15.46 -1.24 60.67
C THR A 324 15.30 -1.88 59.31
N GLU A 325 16.17 -1.55 58.35
CA GLU A 325 16.15 -2.14 57.01
C GLU A 325 16.37 -3.66 57.06
N ALA A 326 17.37 -4.11 57.82
CA ALA A 326 17.69 -5.52 58.00
C ALA A 326 16.56 -6.27 58.73
N ALA A 327 15.96 -5.67 59.76
CA ALA A 327 14.80 -6.22 60.45
C ALA A 327 13.60 -6.38 59.51
N VAL A 328 13.29 -5.35 58.72
CA VAL A 328 12.21 -5.40 57.72
C VAL A 328 12.47 -6.50 56.69
N ALA A 329 13.70 -6.59 56.17
CA ALA A 329 14.10 -7.62 55.23
C ALA A 329 13.95 -9.04 55.80
N PHE A 330 14.42 -9.25 57.02
CA PHE A 330 14.33 -10.52 57.73
C PHE A 330 12.87 -10.95 57.93
N MET A 331 12.02 -10.04 58.43
CA MET A 331 10.60 -10.31 58.66
C MET A 331 9.83 -10.61 57.38
N LEU A 332 10.10 -9.87 56.29
CA LEU A 332 9.44 -10.10 55.00
C LEU A 332 9.84 -11.44 54.36
N ARG A 333 11.13 -11.82 54.44
CA ARG A 333 11.60 -13.13 53.95
C ARG A 333 11.00 -14.28 54.73
N ALA A 334 10.90 -14.15 56.05
CA ALA A 334 10.27 -15.15 56.91
C ALA A 334 8.77 -15.29 56.62
N ARG A 335 8.09 -14.16 56.35
CA ARG A 335 6.64 -14.16 56.09
C ARG A 335 6.26 -14.66 54.69
N TYR A 336 7.04 -14.28 53.68
CA TYR A 336 6.70 -14.47 52.27
C TYR A 336 7.75 -15.36 51.56
N GLU A 337 7.97 -16.57 52.08
CA GLU A 337 9.00 -17.49 51.58
C GLU A 337 8.81 -17.88 50.10
N ALA A 338 7.57 -18.10 49.67
CA ALA A 338 7.23 -18.50 48.30
C ALA A 338 6.96 -17.32 47.35
N TYR A 339 7.11 -16.08 47.81
CA TYR A 339 6.80 -14.90 47.01
C TYR A 339 7.85 -14.69 45.90
N VAL A 340 7.36 -14.54 44.67
CA VAL A 340 8.18 -14.18 43.50
C VAL A 340 7.60 -12.92 42.88
N PRO A 341 8.32 -11.78 42.89
CA PRO A 341 7.78 -10.50 42.44
C PRO A 341 7.66 -10.42 40.92
N LEU A 342 6.55 -9.83 40.48
CA LEU A 342 6.36 -9.35 39.12
C LEU A 342 6.79 -7.88 39.00
N VAL A 343 6.73 -7.09 40.08
CA VAL A 343 7.21 -5.70 40.13
C VAL A 343 8.74 -5.65 40.36
N ALA A 344 9.51 -6.48 39.66
CA ALA A 344 10.96 -6.59 39.83
C ALA A 344 11.76 -5.44 39.17
N ALA A 345 11.15 -4.70 38.24
CA ALA A 345 11.78 -3.58 37.52
C ALA A 345 10.79 -2.44 37.25
N GLN A 346 11.29 -1.21 37.01
CA GLN A 346 10.43 -0.04 36.75
C GLN A 346 9.51 -0.23 35.52
N ASN A 347 9.97 -0.97 34.51
CA ASN A 347 9.26 -1.23 33.26
C ASN A 347 8.57 -2.61 33.25
N TRP A 348 8.28 -3.20 34.42
CA TRP A 348 7.71 -4.53 34.51
C TRP A 348 6.42 -4.67 33.70
N ARG A 349 5.48 -3.72 33.77
CA ARG A 349 4.20 -3.78 33.03
C ARG A 349 4.42 -3.96 31.53
N SER A 350 5.30 -3.15 30.95
CA SER A 350 5.64 -3.26 29.53
C SER A 350 6.28 -4.61 29.19
N SER A 351 7.09 -5.16 30.10
CA SER A 351 7.72 -6.47 29.92
C SER A 351 6.69 -7.60 29.98
N ILE A 352 5.72 -7.50 30.89
CA ILE A 352 4.63 -8.47 31.02
C ILE A 352 3.64 -8.36 29.86
N ASP A 353 3.30 -7.16 29.37
CA ASP A 353 2.47 -7.01 28.17
C ASP A 353 3.16 -7.59 26.92
N LYS A 354 4.49 -7.42 26.80
CA LYS A 354 5.27 -8.09 25.74
C LYS A 354 5.24 -9.60 25.86
N TYR A 355 5.33 -10.12 27.08
CA TYR A 355 5.19 -11.55 27.36
C TYR A 355 3.78 -12.08 27.04
N ASP A 356 2.73 -11.35 27.42
CA ASP A 356 1.33 -11.67 27.08
C ASP A 356 1.13 -11.74 25.56
N ASN A 357 1.67 -10.77 24.82
CA ASN A 357 1.64 -10.77 23.36
C ASN A 357 2.42 -11.95 22.76
N ALA A 358 3.56 -12.31 23.35
CA ALA A 358 4.32 -13.48 22.93
C ALA A 358 3.51 -14.76 23.15
N LEU A 359 2.84 -14.92 24.30
CA LEU A 359 1.94 -16.05 24.56
C LEU A 359 0.82 -16.11 23.51
N ARG A 360 0.17 -14.98 23.18
CA ARG A 360 -0.86 -14.93 22.14
C ARG A 360 -0.35 -15.35 20.75
N SER A 361 0.94 -15.15 20.49
CA SER A 361 1.59 -15.56 19.22
C SER A 361 1.95 -17.05 19.15
N LEU A 362 1.88 -17.77 20.28
CA LEU A 362 2.15 -19.21 20.32
C LEU A 362 0.95 -19.97 19.77
N ASP A 363 1.23 -20.86 18.83
CA ASP A 363 0.20 -21.50 18.03
C ASP A 363 -0.53 -22.62 18.78
N LEU A 364 0.13 -23.27 19.75
CA LEU A 364 -0.43 -24.41 20.47
C LEU A 364 -0.88 -24.01 21.88
N PRO A 365 -2.08 -24.44 22.34
CA PRO A 365 -2.52 -24.25 23.73
C PRO A 365 -1.49 -24.76 24.75
N GLY A 366 -0.94 -25.97 24.57
CA GLY A 366 0.08 -26.52 25.48
C GLY A 366 1.37 -25.69 25.56
N GLN A 367 1.74 -24.95 24.50
CA GLN A 367 2.89 -24.02 24.56
C GLN A 367 2.55 -22.80 25.42
N ARG A 368 1.33 -22.28 25.29
CA ARG A 368 0.83 -21.17 26.12
C ARG A 368 0.67 -21.58 27.58
N GLN A 369 0.21 -22.79 27.84
CA GLN A 369 -0.01 -23.34 29.17
C GLN A 369 1.30 -23.75 29.88
N GLY A 370 2.43 -23.73 29.17
CA GLY A 370 3.74 -24.10 29.72
C GLY A 370 3.99 -25.61 29.81
N GLU A 371 3.20 -26.42 29.12
CA GLU A 371 3.33 -27.88 29.05
C GLU A 371 4.25 -28.35 27.91
N LEU A 372 4.39 -27.52 26.87
CA LEU A 372 5.21 -27.79 25.70
C LEU A 372 6.36 -26.81 25.58
N GLU A 373 7.46 -27.36 25.08
CA GLU A 373 8.63 -26.60 24.70
C GLU A 373 8.46 -25.96 23.30
N VAL A 374 9.16 -24.84 23.11
CA VAL A 374 9.26 -24.10 21.85
C VAL A 374 10.71 -24.17 21.40
N GLU A 375 10.95 -24.85 20.28
CA GLU A 375 12.28 -24.97 19.65
C GLU A 375 12.37 -23.95 18.51
N GLU A 376 13.12 -22.87 18.75
CA GLU A 376 13.27 -21.76 17.81
C GLU A 376 14.65 -21.10 18.00
N PRO A 377 15.18 -20.42 16.97
CA PRO A 377 16.42 -19.65 17.11
C PRO A 377 16.19 -18.42 17.99
N LYS A 378 17.25 -17.95 18.65
CA LYS A 378 17.18 -16.85 19.64
C LYS A 378 16.48 -15.60 19.11
N ASP A 379 16.75 -15.24 17.85
CA ASP A 379 16.16 -14.08 17.18
C ASP A 379 14.63 -14.19 17.05
N GLN A 380 14.10 -15.38 16.81
CA GLN A 380 12.66 -15.59 16.70
C GLN A 380 11.96 -15.50 18.06
N VAL A 381 12.54 -16.11 19.09
CA VAL A 381 12.04 -16.01 20.47
C VAL A 381 12.04 -14.55 20.94
N ALA A 382 13.14 -13.82 20.69
CA ALA A 382 13.25 -12.40 21.02
C ALA A 382 12.22 -11.55 20.24
N LYS A 383 11.99 -11.86 18.96
CA LYS A 383 11.00 -11.17 18.13
C LYS A 383 9.57 -11.39 18.61
N ARG A 384 9.21 -12.59 19.07
CA ARG A 384 7.88 -12.87 19.67
C ARG A 384 7.63 -11.98 20.90
N LEU A 385 8.66 -11.79 21.71
CA LEU A 385 8.66 -10.90 22.88
C LEU A 385 8.86 -9.41 22.52
N SER A 386 8.93 -9.07 21.24
CA SER A 386 9.17 -7.69 20.77
C SER A 386 10.39 -7.03 21.44
N MET A 387 11.51 -7.76 21.47
CA MET A 387 12.77 -7.35 22.09
C MET A 387 13.99 -7.81 21.27
N SER A 388 15.16 -7.23 21.56
CA SER A 388 16.44 -7.71 21.03
C SER A 388 16.92 -8.96 21.78
N ASN A 389 17.92 -9.67 21.25
CA ASN A 389 18.55 -10.80 21.96
C ASN A 389 19.09 -10.42 23.35
N THR A 390 19.67 -9.22 23.48
CA THR A 390 20.12 -8.68 24.77
C THR A 390 18.95 -8.34 25.69
N GLY A 391 17.83 -7.90 25.12
CA GLY A 391 16.57 -7.70 25.83
C GLY A 391 15.99 -9.01 26.37
N LEU A 392 16.10 -10.10 25.60
CA LEU A 392 15.69 -11.45 26.03
C LEU A 392 16.52 -11.93 27.23
N ASP A 393 17.83 -11.77 27.19
CA ASP A 393 18.72 -12.15 28.31
C ASP A 393 18.37 -11.35 29.58
N SER A 394 18.08 -10.05 29.41
CA SER A 394 17.65 -9.18 30.51
C SER A 394 16.28 -9.56 31.07
N PHE A 395 15.34 -9.95 30.19
CA PHE A 395 14.02 -10.43 30.57
C PHE A 395 14.12 -11.72 31.36
N GLN A 396 14.90 -12.70 30.90
CA GLN A 396 15.10 -13.97 31.59
C GLN A 396 15.73 -13.76 32.98
N ARG A 397 16.71 -12.85 33.10
CA ARG A 397 17.32 -12.53 34.40
C ARG A 397 16.33 -11.88 35.37
N THR A 398 15.38 -11.09 34.86
CA THR A 398 14.41 -10.35 35.67
C THR A 398 13.18 -11.19 36.02
N PHE A 399 12.73 -12.05 35.08
CA PHE A 399 11.54 -12.88 35.19
C PHE A 399 11.84 -14.36 34.91
N PRO A 400 12.73 -15.00 35.69
CA PRO A 400 13.16 -16.37 35.44
C PRO A 400 12.03 -17.40 35.57
N SER A 401 10.95 -17.07 36.30
CA SER A 401 9.79 -17.92 36.51
C SER A 401 8.82 -17.98 35.32
N LEU A 402 8.86 -17.00 34.40
CA LEU A 402 7.94 -16.93 33.25
C LEU A 402 8.50 -17.58 31.98
N LEU A 403 9.83 -17.60 31.83
CA LEU A 403 10.48 -18.15 30.65
C LEU A 403 11.72 -18.95 31.05
N LYS A 404 11.63 -20.27 30.91
CA LYS A 404 12.72 -21.20 31.20
C LYS A 404 13.43 -21.58 29.90
N ILE A 405 14.75 -21.43 29.86
CA ILE A 405 15.59 -22.00 28.80
C ILE A 405 15.90 -23.44 29.18
N VAL A 406 15.42 -24.40 28.39
CA VAL A 406 15.67 -25.84 28.56
C VAL A 406 16.96 -26.25 27.86
N LYS A 407 17.22 -25.68 26.67
CA LYS A 407 18.46 -25.86 25.90
C LYS A 407 18.97 -24.49 25.45
N ASP A 408 20.21 -24.19 25.79
CA ASP A 408 20.85 -22.92 25.46
C ASP A 408 20.95 -22.69 23.94
N PHE A 409 20.84 -21.41 23.56
CA PHE A 409 21.10 -20.96 22.20
C PHE A 409 22.62 -21.04 21.90
N ARG A 410 23.03 -21.81 20.89
CA ARG A 410 24.44 -21.92 20.47
C ARG A 410 24.62 -21.40 19.04
N GLY A 411 25.17 -20.20 18.89
CA GLY A 411 25.38 -19.60 17.57
C GLY A 411 24.06 -19.40 16.82
N SER A 412 23.93 -20.04 15.66
CA SER A 412 22.70 -20.06 14.85
C SER A 412 21.77 -21.24 15.16
N ASP A 413 22.14 -22.12 16.08
CA ASP A 413 21.35 -23.31 16.41
C ASP A 413 20.11 -22.95 17.24
N ASP A 414 19.05 -23.72 17.05
CA ASP A 414 17.81 -23.59 17.79
C ASP A 414 18.03 -23.89 19.28
N GLY A 415 17.52 -22.98 20.11
CA GLY A 415 17.37 -23.17 21.54
C GLY A 415 15.97 -23.70 21.85
N ILE A 416 15.82 -24.28 23.04
CA ILE A 416 14.54 -24.80 23.51
C ILE A 416 14.12 -23.98 24.72
N VAL A 417 12.95 -23.33 24.62
CA VAL A 417 12.38 -22.50 25.69
C VAL A 417 11.00 -23.00 26.10
N CYS A 418 10.62 -22.75 27.35
CA CYS A 418 9.31 -23.09 27.88
C CYS A 418 8.70 -21.85 28.57
N PHE A 419 7.46 -21.52 28.19
CA PHE A 419 6.70 -20.40 28.75
C PHE A 419 5.98 -20.87 30.02
N THR A 420 6.71 -20.93 31.13
CA THR A 420 6.25 -21.52 32.39
C THR A 420 5.22 -20.64 33.11
N LEU A 421 4.35 -21.29 33.89
CA LEU A 421 3.43 -20.64 34.81
C LEU A 421 4.19 -20.03 35.99
N HIS A 422 3.86 -18.79 36.33
CA HIS A 422 4.34 -18.14 37.54
C HIS A 422 3.88 -18.91 38.80
N PRO A 423 4.63 -18.90 39.93
CA PRO A 423 4.22 -19.57 41.17
C PRO A 423 2.78 -19.26 41.61
N LEU A 424 2.39 -17.97 41.63
CA LEU A 424 0.99 -17.62 41.92
C LEU A 424 -0.01 -18.14 40.86
N GLU A 425 0.35 -18.20 39.58
CA GLU A 425 -0.53 -18.81 38.57
C GLU A 425 -0.79 -20.29 38.89
N GLN A 426 0.23 -21.01 39.37
CA GLN A 426 0.12 -22.40 39.78
C GLN A 426 -0.78 -22.56 41.02
N GLU A 427 -0.60 -21.70 42.03
CA GLU A 427 -1.46 -21.67 43.22
C GLU A 427 -2.92 -21.38 42.86
N ILE A 428 -3.18 -20.41 41.98
CA ILE A 428 -4.53 -20.07 41.52
C ILE A 428 -5.19 -21.28 40.84
N VAL A 429 -4.46 -22.00 39.99
CA VAL A 429 -4.97 -23.21 39.32
C VAL A 429 -5.28 -24.30 40.35
N GLN A 430 -4.42 -24.47 41.38
CA GLN A 430 -4.68 -25.43 42.46
C GLN A 430 -5.92 -25.05 43.28
N TRP A 431 -6.08 -23.77 43.64
CA TRP A 431 -7.26 -23.28 44.35
C TRP A 431 -8.54 -23.44 43.54
N LEU A 432 -8.46 -23.21 42.22
CA LEU A 432 -9.58 -23.42 41.31
C LEU A 432 -9.97 -24.90 41.26
N ALA A 433 -9.01 -25.81 41.10
CA ALA A 433 -9.25 -27.26 41.09
C ALA A 433 -9.82 -27.78 42.42
N ALA A 434 -9.41 -27.17 43.54
CA ALA A 434 -9.91 -27.50 44.88
C ALA A 434 -11.28 -26.86 45.20
N SER A 435 -11.81 -26.00 44.33
CA SER A 435 -13.06 -25.29 44.60
C SER A 435 -14.27 -26.22 44.56
N ASP A 436 -15.10 -26.15 45.61
CA ASP A 436 -16.39 -26.87 45.68
C ASP A 436 -17.47 -26.24 44.76
N LYS A 437 -17.23 -25.04 44.24
CA LYS A 437 -18.17 -24.35 43.34
C LYS A 437 -17.94 -24.82 41.92
N LYS A 438 -18.95 -25.50 41.38
CA LYS A 438 -18.98 -26.02 40.01
C LYS A 438 -20.16 -25.45 39.26
N ASP A 439 -19.99 -25.29 37.95
CA ASP A 439 -21.05 -24.90 37.02
C ASP A 439 -21.14 -25.91 35.89
N ALA A 440 -22.36 -26.20 35.44
CA ALA A 440 -22.62 -27.26 34.48
C ALA A 440 -22.71 -26.65 33.08
N VAL A 441 -21.66 -26.81 32.28
CA VAL A 441 -21.64 -26.29 30.90
C VAL A 441 -21.88 -27.41 29.91
N THR A 442 -22.88 -27.23 29.04
CA THR A 442 -23.15 -28.16 27.95
C THR A 442 -22.29 -27.81 26.74
N ARG A 443 -21.34 -28.69 26.38
CA ARG A 443 -20.55 -28.58 25.14
C ARG A 443 -20.55 -29.92 24.40
N ASN A 444 -20.77 -29.89 23.08
CA ASN A 444 -20.89 -31.09 22.22
C ASN A 444 -21.92 -32.12 22.73
N GLY A 445 -23.02 -31.66 23.34
CA GLY A 445 -24.08 -32.52 23.87
C GLY A 445 -23.74 -33.27 25.15
N ARG A 446 -22.56 -33.02 25.77
CA ARG A 446 -22.21 -33.52 27.10
C ARG A 446 -22.12 -32.36 28.09
N THR A 447 -22.70 -32.56 29.26
CA THR A 447 -22.57 -31.62 30.38
C THR A 447 -21.29 -31.93 31.13
N VAL A 448 -20.41 -30.94 31.24
CA VAL A 448 -19.17 -31.03 32.01
C VAL A 448 -19.23 -30.00 33.13
N ASP A 449 -18.93 -30.44 34.34
CA ASP A 449 -18.80 -29.57 35.50
C ASP A 449 -17.45 -28.84 35.43
N ILE A 450 -17.47 -27.51 35.43
CA ILE A 450 -16.27 -26.66 35.47
C ILE A 450 -16.17 -25.94 36.81
N HIS A 451 -14.97 -25.84 37.35
CA HIS A 451 -14.74 -25.20 38.65
C HIS A 451 -14.78 -23.68 38.55
N GLN A 452 -15.20 -23.01 39.63
CA GLN A 452 -15.27 -21.56 39.74
C GLN A 452 -14.69 -21.05 41.05
N LEU A 453 -14.03 -19.89 41.02
CA LEU A 453 -13.39 -19.27 42.17
C LEU A 453 -13.72 -17.77 42.24
N ASN A 454 -14.05 -17.26 43.41
CA ASN A 454 -14.38 -15.84 43.56
C ASN A 454 -13.12 -14.97 43.51
N ILE A 455 -13.08 -13.96 42.62
CA ILE A 455 -11.89 -13.13 42.43
C ILE A 455 -11.54 -12.31 43.68
N ALA A 456 -12.52 -11.78 44.41
CA ALA A 456 -12.26 -11.02 45.64
C ALA A 456 -11.73 -11.90 46.79
N TRP A 457 -12.05 -13.20 46.79
CA TRP A 457 -11.40 -14.15 47.69
C TRP A 457 -9.95 -14.43 47.24
N LEU A 458 -9.73 -14.65 45.93
CA LEU A 458 -8.42 -14.90 45.36
C LEU A 458 -7.44 -13.75 45.63
N ILE A 459 -7.85 -12.49 45.42
CA ILE A 459 -7.01 -11.32 45.70
C ILE A 459 -6.59 -11.29 47.17
N ARG A 460 -7.49 -11.66 48.10
CA ARG A 460 -7.15 -11.75 49.53
C ARG A 460 -6.17 -12.88 49.82
N GLN A 461 -6.33 -14.05 49.21
CA GLN A 461 -5.37 -15.16 49.37
C GLN A 461 -4.00 -14.85 48.77
N ALA A 462 -3.96 -14.22 47.60
CA ALA A 462 -2.73 -13.77 46.97
C ALA A 462 -2.00 -12.73 47.84
N ALA A 463 -2.75 -11.82 48.49
CA ALA A 463 -2.19 -10.86 49.43
C ALA A 463 -1.57 -11.52 50.68
N GLU A 464 -2.14 -12.62 51.19
CA GLU A 464 -1.52 -13.40 52.28
C GLU A 464 -0.19 -14.05 51.86
N LEU A 465 -0.01 -14.34 50.56
CA LEU A 465 1.24 -14.79 49.98
C LEU A 465 2.21 -13.65 49.61
N GLY A 466 1.86 -12.39 49.90
CA GLY A 466 2.70 -11.22 49.66
C GLY A 466 2.56 -10.57 48.28
N TYR A 467 1.63 -11.04 47.44
CA TYR A 467 1.37 -10.46 46.13
C TYR A 467 0.58 -9.17 46.21
N LEU A 468 0.99 -8.17 45.42
CA LEU A 468 0.23 -6.95 45.26
C LEU A 468 -1.00 -7.20 44.38
N GLU A 469 -2.05 -6.40 44.56
CA GLU A 469 -3.28 -6.48 43.75
C GLU A 469 -2.96 -6.34 42.25
N GLU A 470 -2.10 -5.37 41.89
CA GLU A 470 -1.67 -5.16 40.49
C GLU A 470 -0.87 -6.34 39.90
N GLU A 471 -0.16 -7.11 40.72
CA GLU A 471 0.54 -8.33 40.28
C GLU A 471 -0.47 -9.44 40.05
N THR A 472 -1.42 -9.58 40.97
CA THR A 472 -2.48 -10.58 40.91
C THR A 472 -3.34 -10.40 39.66
N GLU A 473 -3.76 -9.16 39.37
CA GLU A 473 -4.51 -8.83 38.14
C GLU A 473 -3.72 -9.16 36.87
N ALA A 474 -2.43 -8.81 36.83
CA ALA A 474 -1.57 -9.11 35.68
C ALA A 474 -1.43 -10.62 35.46
N LEU A 475 -1.24 -11.40 36.53
CA LEU A 475 -1.11 -12.85 36.45
C LEU A 475 -2.45 -13.54 36.10
N LEU A 476 -3.59 -13.00 36.55
CA LEU A 476 -4.91 -13.46 36.10
C LEU A 476 -5.10 -13.23 34.59
N LYS A 477 -4.67 -12.08 34.07
CA LYS A 477 -4.67 -11.80 32.62
C LYS A 477 -3.80 -12.79 31.86
N LEU A 478 -2.62 -13.16 32.39
CA LEU A 478 -1.78 -14.19 31.78
C LEU A 478 -2.51 -15.55 31.77
N LEU A 479 -3.09 -16.00 32.89
CA LEU A 479 -3.87 -17.25 32.95
C LEU A 479 -5.00 -17.29 31.91
N GLN A 480 -5.68 -16.17 31.68
CA GLN A 480 -6.70 -16.04 30.63
C GLN A 480 -6.10 -16.19 29.23
N THR A 481 -4.98 -15.51 28.94
CA THR A 481 -4.26 -15.64 27.66
C THR A 481 -3.76 -17.07 27.41
N ARG A 482 -3.35 -17.76 28.48
CA ARG A 482 -2.97 -19.18 28.44
C ARG A 482 -4.17 -20.10 28.16
N GLY A 483 -5.39 -19.60 28.29
CA GLY A 483 -6.61 -20.37 28.08
C GLY A 483 -6.87 -21.39 29.18
N LEU A 484 -6.42 -21.12 30.40
CA LEU A 484 -6.69 -21.96 31.58
C LEU A 484 -7.95 -21.51 32.32
N VAL A 485 -8.27 -20.21 32.23
CA VAL A 485 -9.39 -19.59 32.97
C VAL A 485 -10.07 -18.50 32.14
N GLU A 486 -11.32 -18.20 32.47
CA GLU A 486 -12.12 -17.08 31.97
C GLU A 486 -12.70 -16.31 33.15
N GLU A 487 -12.82 -14.99 33.04
CA GLU A 487 -13.54 -14.19 34.03
C GLU A 487 -15.02 -14.02 33.63
N LYS A 488 -15.93 -14.35 34.55
CA LYS A 488 -17.39 -14.17 34.39
C LYS A 488 -17.98 -13.57 35.65
N GLN A 489 -18.47 -12.32 35.56
CA GLN A 489 -19.20 -11.64 36.64
C GLN A 489 -18.50 -11.67 38.02
N GLY A 490 -17.18 -11.45 38.04
CA GLY A 490 -16.38 -11.47 39.28
C GLY A 490 -15.96 -12.87 39.77
N TRP A 491 -16.21 -13.90 38.96
CA TRP A 491 -15.74 -15.26 39.18
C TRP A 491 -14.70 -15.64 38.12
N LEU A 492 -13.65 -16.31 38.57
CA LEU A 492 -12.69 -17.00 37.72
C LEU A 492 -13.24 -18.40 37.44
N VAL A 493 -13.41 -18.75 36.18
CA VAL A 493 -14.03 -20.00 35.73
C VAL A 493 -13.00 -20.80 34.96
N GLU A 494 -12.87 -22.09 35.26
CA GLU A 494 -11.97 -23.00 34.54
C GLU A 494 -12.36 -23.12 33.06
N VAL A 495 -11.38 -23.05 32.17
CA VAL A 495 -11.55 -23.31 30.75
C VAL A 495 -11.18 -24.77 30.48
N HIS A 496 -12.19 -25.60 30.22
CA HIS A 496 -11.94 -26.96 29.78
C HIS A 496 -11.32 -26.95 28.38
N SER A 497 -10.08 -27.44 28.28
CA SER A 497 -9.36 -27.54 27.01
C SER A 497 -10.06 -28.59 26.14
N GLU A 498 -10.73 -28.15 25.06
CA GLU A 498 -11.26 -29.06 24.04
C GLU A 498 -10.09 -29.85 23.45
N SER A 499 -9.94 -31.11 23.86
CA SER A 499 -9.01 -32.01 23.18
C SER A 499 -9.51 -32.18 21.75
N ILE A 500 -8.71 -31.72 20.77
CA ILE A 500 -8.98 -31.90 19.34
C ILE A 500 -9.31 -33.37 19.08
N SER A 501 -10.47 -33.63 18.48
CA SER A 501 -10.89 -35.00 18.21
C SER A 501 -10.02 -35.61 17.11
N LEU A 502 -9.48 -36.79 17.36
CA LEU A 502 -8.75 -37.57 16.36
C LEU A 502 -9.61 -37.88 15.12
N ASP A 503 -10.93 -37.92 15.28
CA ASP A 503 -11.86 -38.14 14.18
C ASP A 503 -12.00 -36.89 13.28
N GLU A 504 -11.89 -35.69 13.85
CA GLU A 504 -11.85 -34.44 13.07
C GLU A 504 -10.57 -34.37 12.24
N VAL A 505 -9.43 -34.76 12.83
CA VAL A 505 -8.14 -34.81 12.11
C VAL A 505 -8.16 -35.88 11.01
N ARG A 506 -8.81 -37.03 11.24
CA ARG A 506 -9.03 -38.05 10.20
C ARG A 506 -9.86 -37.52 9.03
N GLU A 507 -10.94 -36.81 9.32
CA GLU A 507 -11.80 -36.29 8.26
C GLU A 507 -11.10 -35.17 7.47
N LEU A 508 -10.32 -34.32 8.15
CA LEU A 508 -9.48 -33.32 7.50
C LEU A 508 -8.42 -33.97 6.59
N LEU A 509 -7.73 -35.03 7.04
CA LEU A 509 -6.79 -35.77 6.20
C LEU A 509 -7.48 -36.33 4.95
N ARG A 510 -8.64 -36.99 5.11
CA ARG A 510 -9.43 -37.51 3.97
C ARG A 510 -9.91 -36.43 3.03
N GLN A 511 -10.25 -35.25 3.54
CA GLN A 511 -10.61 -34.10 2.72
C GLN A 511 -9.42 -33.69 1.86
N VAL A 512 -8.27 -33.43 2.47
CA VAL A 512 -7.06 -33.00 1.74
C VAL A 512 -6.58 -34.08 0.75
N GLU A 513 -6.65 -35.37 1.11
CA GLU A 513 -6.33 -36.49 0.20
C GLU A 513 -7.24 -36.50 -1.03
N ARG A 514 -8.55 -36.28 -0.86
CA ARG A 514 -9.52 -36.22 -1.97
C ARG A 514 -9.27 -35.02 -2.87
N GLU A 515 -9.11 -33.83 -2.27
CA GLU A 515 -8.87 -32.58 -2.99
C GLU A 515 -7.57 -32.66 -3.81
N LEU A 516 -6.51 -33.20 -3.21
CA LEU A 516 -5.23 -33.38 -3.88
C LEU A 516 -5.32 -34.40 -5.03
N ALA A 517 -6.03 -35.52 -4.84
CA ALA A 517 -6.22 -36.52 -5.89
C ALA A 517 -6.95 -35.94 -7.13
N ILE A 518 -7.94 -35.07 -6.93
CA ILE A 518 -8.64 -34.38 -8.03
C ILE A 518 -7.66 -33.52 -8.83
N LEU A 519 -6.79 -32.76 -8.15
CA LEU A 519 -5.82 -31.89 -8.80
C LEU A 519 -4.70 -32.66 -9.51
N ILE A 520 -4.16 -33.74 -8.90
CA ILE A 520 -3.12 -34.58 -9.51
C ILE A 520 -3.61 -35.20 -10.83
N ASN A 521 -4.87 -35.61 -10.88
CA ASN A 521 -5.44 -36.19 -12.09
C ASN A 521 -5.67 -35.16 -13.22
N ALA A 522 -5.54 -33.86 -12.94
CA ALA A 522 -5.76 -32.79 -13.91
C ALA A 522 -4.52 -31.97 -14.25
N PHE A 523 -3.54 -31.92 -13.36
CA PHE A 523 -2.34 -31.09 -13.49
C PHE A 523 -1.09 -31.93 -13.26
N GLU A 524 -0.18 -31.97 -14.23
CA GLU A 524 1.12 -32.61 -14.10
C GLU A 524 2.07 -31.71 -13.28
N SER A 525 2.25 -32.02 -11.99
CA SER A 525 3.09 -31.22 -11.08
C SER A 525 3.84 -32.09 -10.07
N ASN A 526 5.18 -31.93 -10.05
CA ASN A 526 6.05 -32.58 -9.07
C ASN A 526 5.69 -32.17 -7.63
N GLN A 527 5.21 -30.94 -7.44
CA GLN A 527 4.82 -30.41 -6.13
C GLN A 527 3.59 -31.15 -5.56
N LEU A 528 2.60 -31.46 -6.41
CA LEU A 528 1.42 -32.22 -5.98
C LEU A 528 1.79 -33.66 -5.61
N ALA A 529 2.70 -34.28 -6.38
CA ALA A 529 3.21 -35.62 -6.09
C ALA A 529 3.99 -35.68 -4.76
N GLU A 530 4.82 -34.67 -4.48
CA GLU A 530 5.53 -34.53 -3.20
C GLU A 530 4.56 -34.39 -2.03
N TRP A 531 3.51 -33.56 -2.17
CA TRP A 531 2.48 -33.42 -1.14
C TRP A 531 1.69 -34.72 -0.91
N GLN A 532 1.44 -35.50 -1.97
CA GLN A 532 0.77 -36.79 -1.87
C GLN A 532 1.63 -37.80 -1.12
N SER A 533 2.93 -37.88 -1.45
CA SER A 533 3.89 -38.72 -0.71
C SER A 533 3.97 -38.30 0.76
N HIS A 534 4.06 -37.00 1.06
CA HIS A 534 4.07 -36.52 2.45
C HIS A 534 2.79 -36.91 3.23
N LEU A 535 1.61 -36.85 2.61
CA LEU A 535 0.36 -37.29 3.24
C LEU A 535 0.34 -38.80 3.49
N GLN A 536 0.77 -39.62 2.52
CA GLN A 536 0.74 -41.09 2.60
C GLN A 536 1.86 -41.68 3.48
N ASP A 537 3.07 -41.14 3.39
CA ASP A 537 4.28 -41.74 3.95
C ASP A 537 4.62 -41.18 5.34
N VAL A 538 4.11 -39.98 5.68
CA VAL A 538 4.40 -39.32 6.96
C VAL A 538 3.14 -39.13 7.80
N LEU A 539 2.15 -38.39 7.28
CA LEU A 539 1.01 -37.94 8.11
C LEU A 539 0.01 -39.06 8.41
N ARG A 540 -0.29 -39.92 7.43
CA ARG A 540 -1.19 -41.07 7.61
C ARG A 540 -0.63 -42.09 8.61
N PRO A 541 0.65 -42.52 8.55
CA PRO A 541 1.24 -43.40 9.56
C PRO A 541 1.23 -42.78 10.97
N LEU A 542 1.50 -41.47 11.08
CA LEU A 542 1.48 -40.76 12.36
C LEU A 542 0.07 -40.73 12.98
N LEU A 543 -0.97 -40.49 12.17
CA LEU A 543 -2.37 -40.56 12.59
C LEU A 543 -2.77 -41.98 13.07
N VAL A 544 -2.28 -43.01 12.37
CA VAL A 544 -2.53 -44.42 12.75
C VAL A 544 -1.83 -44.77 14.06
N LYS A 545 -0.60 -44.26 14.28
CA LYS A 545 0.13 -44.41 15.54
C LYS A 545 -0.67 -43.79 16.70
N LEU A 546 -1.07 -42.53 16.56
CA LEU A 546 -1.88 -41.81 17.56
C LEU A 546 -3.22 -42.49 17.83
N GLY A 547 -3.86 -43.05 16.81
CA GLY A 547 -5.13 -43.77 16.95
C GLY A 547 -5.03 -45.11 17.70
N LYS A 548 -3.83 -45.67 17.93
CA LYS A 548 -3.61 -46.89 18.70
C LYS A 548 -3.39 -46.62 20.19
N GLU A 549 -3.16 -45.37 20.58
CA GLU A 549 -2.95 -44.96 21.98
C GLU A 549 -4.30 -44.87 22.70
N LYS A 550 -4.37 -45.36 23.95
CA LYS A 550 -5.61 -45.30 24.77
C LYS A 550 -6.03 -43.86 25.09
N THR A 551 -5.05 -42.97 25.25
CA THR A 551 -5.20 -41.53 25.46
C THR A 551 -4.16 -40.85 24.58
N PRO A 552 -4.51 -40.53 23.32
CA PRO A 552 -3.61 -39.93 22.36
C PRO A 552 -3.10 -38.59 22.88
N ASN A 553 -1.81 -38.30 22.69
CA ASN A 553 -1.23 -37.03 23.12
C ASN A 553 -1.95 -35.86 22.41
N PRO A 554 -2.71 -35.00 23.13
CA PRO A 554 -3.49 -33.91 22.53
C PRO A 554 -2.64 -32.95 21.69
N ASN A 555 -1.37 -32.82 22.06
CA ASN A 555 -0.42 -31.93 21.40
C ASN A 555 0.15 -32.51 20.10
N GLU A 556 0.33 -33.83 20.00
CA GLU A 556 0.66 -34.49 18.72
C GLU A 556 -0.53 -34.45 17.76
N VAL A 557 -1.75 -34.58 18.27
CA VAL A 557 -2.99 -34.41 17.50
C VAL A 557 -3.12 -32.97 16.98
N ALA A 558 -2.82 -31.97 17.82
CA ALA A 558 -2.81 -30.55 17.42
C ALA A 558 -1.76 -30.23 16.36
N LYS A 559 -0.52 -30.74 16.51
CA LYS A 559 0.54 -30.60 15.51
C LYS A 559 0.11 -31.20 14.17
N LEU A 560 -0.44 -32.41 14.18
CA LEU A 560 -0.93 -33.07 12.98
C LEU A 560 -2.06 -32.29 12.30
N GLN A 561 -3.04 -31.79 13.06
CA GLN A 561 -4.11 -30.96 12.54
C GLN A 561 -3.56 -29.67 11.90
N ARG A 562 -2.57 -29.02 12.52
CA ARG A 562 -1.93 -27.84 11.96
C ARG A 562 -1.24 -28.15 10.64
N THR A 563 -0.43 -29.21 10.58
CA THR A 563 0.25 -29.60 9.34
C THR A 563 -0.77 -29.88 8.23
N LEU A 564 -1.90 -30.51 8.55
CA LEU A 564 -2.99 -30.74 7.60
C LEU A 564 -3.69 -29.46 7.16
N ASN A 565 -3.93 -28.52 8.06
CA ASN A 565 -4.49 -27.21 7.72
C ASN A 565 -3.54 -26.39 6.83
N THR A 566 -2.23 -26.43 7.09
CA THR A 566 -1.21 -25.84 6.22
C THR A 566 -1.28 -26.49 4.84
N ARG A 567 -1.30 -27.83 4.76
CA ARG A 567 -1.41 -28.54 3.49
C ARG A 567 -2.72 -28.24 2.75
N LYS A 568 -3.83 -28.10 3.45
CA LYS A 568 -5.12 -27.66 2.88
C LYS A 568 -5.00 -26.26 2.26
N SER A 569 -4.37 -25.32 2.96
CA SER A 569 -4.13 -23.98 2.44
C SER A 569 -3.18 -23.98 1.25
N ASP A 570 -2.12 -24.80 1.27
CA ASP A 570 -1.18 -24.96 0.15
C ASP A 570 -1.90 -25.48 -1.10
N VAL A 571 -2.75 -26.51 -0.94
CA VAL A 571 -3.59 -27.07 -2.00
C VAL A 571 -4.56 -26.03 -2.56
N GLN A 572 -5.20 -25.26 -1.69
CA GLN A 572 -6.11 -24.19 -2.10
C GLN A 572 -5.38 -23.10 -2.91
N LYS A 573 -4.23 -22.62 -2.42
CA LYS A 573 -3.42 -21.62 -3.14
C LYS A 573 -2.98 -22.13 -4.51
N TYR A 574 -2.52 -23.39 -4.57
CA TYR A 574 -2.17 -24.01 -5.84
C TYR A 574 -3.35 -24.04 -6.81
N ALA A 575 -4.54 -24.40 -6.34
CA ALA A 575 -5.75 -24.40 -7.16
C ALA A 575 -6.15 -22.98 -7.62
N GLU A 576 -6.01 -21.96 -6.77
CA GLU A 576 -6.25 -20.56 -7.13
C GLU A 576 -5.27 -20.06 -8.22
N ASP A 577 -3.99 -20.43 -8.11
CA ASP A 577 -2.98 -20.10 -9.12
C ASP A 577 -3.26 -20.80 -10.45
N GLN A 578 -3.62 -22.10 -10.41
CA GLN A 578 -4.02 -22.85 -11.60
C GLN A 578 -5.31 -22.31 -12.21
N HIS A 579 -6.28 -21.89 -11.39
CA HIS A 579 -7.50 -21.24 -11.87
C HIS A 579 -7.20 -19.96 -12.65
N ARG A 580 -6.28 -19.13 -12.14
CA ARG A 580 -5.83 -17.91 -12.82
C ARG A 580 -5.14 -18.24 -14.16
N GLN A 581 -4.19 -19.18 -14.15
CA GLN A 581 -3.47 -19.60 -15.35
C GLN A 581 -4.40 -20.19 -16.42
N LEU A 582 -5.36 -21.02 -16.01
CA LEU A 582 -6.33 -21.63 -16.92
C LEU A 582 -7.30 -20.60 -17.49
N ARG A 583 -7.77 -19.65 -16.67
CA ARG A 583 -8.61 -18.53 -17.11
C ARG A 583 -7.89 -17.70 -18.18
N ASP A 584 -6.62 -17.39 -17.96
CA ASP A 584 -5.83 -16.63 -18.93
C ASP A 584 -5.57 -17.44 -20.20
N SER A 585 -5.31 -18.75 -20.07
CA SER A 585 -5.12 -19.66 -21.20
C SER A 585 -6.38 -19.77 -22.08
N VAL A 586 -7.57 -19.86 -21.49
CA VAL A 586 -8.84 -19.91 -22.25
C VAL A 586 -9.14 -18.57 -22.92
N LYS A 587 -8.82 -17.43 -22.29
CA LYS A 587 -8.94 -16.10 -22.91
C LYS A 587 -8.03 -15.91 -24.12
N GLN A 588 -6.89 -16.59 -24.15
CA GLN A 588 -5.95 -16.55 -25.29
C GLN A 588 -6.42 -17.40 -26.48
N ILE A 589 -7.42 -18.27 -26.31
CA ILE A 589 -7.99 -19.06 -27.41
C ILE A 589 -8.86 -18.14 -28.27
N MET A 590 -8.36 -17.79 -29.45
CA MET A 590 -9.02 -16.87 -30.38
C MET A 590 -9.66 -17.63 -31.53
N VAL A 591 -10.99 -17.54 -31.63
CA VAL A 591 -11.77 -17.94 -32.82
C VAL A 591 -12.08 -16.69 -33.64
N LYS A 592 -11.64 -16.64 -34.90
CA LYS A 592 -11.94 -15.54 -35.82
C LYS A 592 -13.47 -15.38 -35.95
N PRO A 593 -13.99 -14.15 -36.10
CA PRO A 593 -15.40 -13.96 -36.41
C PRO A 593 -15.69 -14.51 -37.82
N PHE A 594 -16.83 -15.19 -37.97
CA PHE A 594 -17.29 -15.63 -39.28
C PHE A 594 -17.64 -14.40 -40.16
N PRO A 595 -17.26 -14.35 -41.44
CA PRO A 595 -17.46 -13.19 -42.31
C PRO A 595 -18.92 -13.11 -42.81
N ASP A 596 -19.83 -12.64 -41.96
CA ASP A 596 -21.27 -12.52 -42.25
C ASP A 596 -21.59 -11.64 -43.48
N ASP A 597 -20.74 -10.67 -43.78
CA ASP A 597 -20.87 -9.82 -44.97
C ASP A 597 -20.84 -10.62 -46.27
N CYS A 598 -20.07 -11.72 -46.31
CA CYS A 598 -19.99 -12.60 -47.47
C CYS A 598 -21.33 -13.31 -47.71
N LEU A 599 -21.97 -13.83 -46.66
CA LEU A 599 -23.30 -14.46 -46.76
C LEU A 599 -24.36 -13.46 -47.22
N THR A 600 -24.30 -12.23 -46.70
CA THR A 600 -25.20 -11.13 -47.08
C THR A 600 -25.04 -10.74 -48.56
N ARG A 601 -23.85 -10.87 -49.12
CA ARG A 601 -23.60 -10.65 -50.55
C ARG A 601 -24.07 -11.84 -51.39
N LEU A 602 -23.86 -13.06 -50.94
CA LEU A 602 -24.33 -14.29 -51.60
C LEU A 602 -25.86 -14.45 -51.59
N SER A 603 -26.60 -13.66 -50.79
CA SER A 603 -28.06 -13.66 -50.80
C SER A 603 -28.66 -12.82 -51.93
N LYS A 604 -27.87 -11.99 -52.62
CA LYS A 604 -28.32 -11.16 -53.74
C LYS A 604 -28.03 -11.89 -55.06
N PRO A 605 -29.05 -12.33 -55.82
CA PRO A 605 -28.83 -12.99 -57.10
C PRO A 605 -28.19 -12.04 -58.11
N LEU A 606 -27.39 -12.59 -59.02
CA LEU A 606 -26.85 -11.89 -60.17
C LEU A 606 -27.94 -11.73 -61.24
N ASP A 607 -27.89 -10.65 -62.00
CA ASP A 607 -28.83 -10.36 -63.07
C ASP A 607 -28.74 -11.39 -64.20
N ASN A 608 -29.89 -11.77 -64.77
CA ASN A 608 -29.99 -12.74 -65.87
C ASN A 608 -29.73 -12.07 -67.23
N THR A 609 -28.56 -11.44 -67.35
CA THR A 609 -28.12 -10.77 -68.58
C THR A 609 -27.40 -11.71 -69.55
N VAL A 610 -26.87 -12.84 -69.06
CA VAL A 610 -26.20 -13.87 -69.88
C VAL A 610 -26.78 -15.25 -69.60
N GLU A 611 -26.74 -16.14 -70.59
CA GLU A 611 -27.41 -17.45 -70.51
C GLU A 611 -26.87 -18.39 -69.40
N TYR A 612 -25.67 -18.13 -68.88
CA TYR A 612 -25.06 -18.91 -67.80
C TYR A 612 -25.25 -18.29 -66.40
N SER A 613 -25.95 -17.14 -66.29
CA SER A 613 -26.24 -16.50 -65.00
C SER A 613 -26.97 -17.43 -64.03
N ASP A 614 -27.89 -18.26 -64.52
CA ASP A 614 -28.65 -19.20 -63.70
C ASP A 614 -27.75 -20.27 -63.04
N GLN A 615 -26.75 -20.78 -63.76
CA GLN A 615 -25.81 -21.78 -63.25
C GLN A 615 -24.83 -21.16 -62.25
N VAL A 616 -24.41 -19.92 -62.45
CA VAL A 616 -23.59 -19.18 -61.48
C VAL A 616 -24.42 -18.82 -60.24
N ASN A 617 -25.69 -18.44 -60.40
CA ASN A 617 -26.63 -18.25 -59.29
C ASN A 617 -26.87 -19.57 -58.52
N ALA A 618 -26.89 -20.72 -59.21
CA ALA A 618 -26.98 -22.03 -58.57
C ALA A 618 -25.70 -22.38 -57.78
N LEU A 619 -24.52 -21.97 -58.25
CA LEU A 619 -23.24 -22.08 -57.54
C LEU A 619 -23.22 -21.16 -56.31
N MET A 620 -23.71 -19.93 -56.44
CA MET A 620 -23.91 -18.97 -55.34
C MET A 620 -24.81 -19.54 -54.24
N ALA A 621 -25.93 -20.14 -54.61
CA ALA A 621 -26.88 -20.76 -53.68
C ALA A 621 -26.31 -22.00 -52.98
N ALA A 622 -25.39 -22.74 -53.64
CA ALA A 622 -24.65 -23.83 -53.02
C ALA A 622 -23.61 -23.31 -52.02
N LEU A 623 -22.86 -22.25 -52.39
CA LEU A 623 -21.83 -21.66 -51.54
C LEU A 623 -22.44 -20.99 -50.31
N ARG A 624 -23.60 -20.35 -50.48
CA ARG A 624 -24.36 -19.80 -49.35
C ARG A 624 -24.76 -20.87 -48.35
N ARG A 625 -25.28 -22.02 -48.81
CA ARG A 625 -25.65 -23.14 -47.92
C ARG A 625 -24.45 -23.71 -47.17
N GLU A 626 -23.31 -23.85 -47.83
CA GLU A 626 -22.06 -24.26 -47.19
C GLU A 626 -21.60 -23.23 -46.15
N GLY A 627 -21.67 -21.94 -46.48
CA GLY A 627 -21.32 -20.86 -45.57
C GLY A 627 -22.22 -20.79 -44.33
N GLU A 628 -23.53 -21.01 -44.46
CA GLU A 628 -24.44 -21.10 -43.31
C GLU A 628 -24.12 -22.32 -42.43
N HIS A 629 -23.80 -23.47 -43.02
CA HIS A 629 -23.36 -24.66 -42.27
C HIS A 629 -22.07 -24.39 -41.48
N ILE A 630 -21.05 -23.81 -42.13
CA ILE A 630 -19.79 -23.44 -41.46
C ILE A 630 -20.04 -22.41 -40.36
N ARG A 631 -20.91 -21.42 -40.59
CA ARG A 631 -21.29 -20.42 -39.59
C ARG A 631 -21.89 -21.09 -38.35
N GLU A 632 -22.81 -22.03 -38.51
CA GLU A 632 -23.42 -22.76 -37.39
C GLU A 632 -22.38 -23.55 -36.58
N GLU A 633 -21.46 -24.26 -37.26
CA GLU A 633 -20.38 -24.99 -36.58
C GLU A 633 -19.42 -24.07 -35.82
N VAL A 634 -19.01 -22.96 -36.44
CA VAL A 634 -18.13 -21.95 -35.80
C VAL A 634 -18.81 -21.34 -34.58
N LEU A 635 -20.10 -20.99 -34.68
CA LEU A 635 -20.86 -20.44 -33.57
C LEU A 635 -21.03 -21.45 -32.42
N SER A 636 -21.27 -22.72 -32.74
CA SER A 636 -21.35 -23.80 -31.74
C SER A 636 -20.03 -23.97 -30.98
N ARG A 637 -18.91 -24.04 -31.70
CA ARG A 637 -17.56 -24.15 -31.12
C ARG A 637 -17.21 -22.92 -30.27
N ARG A 638 -17.51 -21.71 -30.76
CA ARG A 638 -17.32 -20.46 -30.02
C ARG A 638 -18.19 -20.39 -28.76
N SER A 639 -19.43 -20.91 -28.82
CA SER A 639 -20.32 -21.00 -27.66
C SER A 639 -19.73 -21.92 -26.57
N ASN A 640 -19.17 -23.06 -26.96
CA ASN A 640 -18.55 -23.99 -25.99
C ASN A 640 -17.33 -23.38 -25.30
N ILE A 641 -16.46 -22.68 -26.06
CA ILE A 641 -15.31 -21.95 -25.49
C ILE A 641 -15.79 -20.80 -24.58
N ALA A 642 -16.84 -20.09 -24.96
CA ALA A 642 -17.43 -19.02 -24.13
C ALA A 642 -18.06 -19.55 -22.83
N LYS A 643 -18.69 -20.73 -22.86
CA LYS A 643 -19.21 -21.40 -21.66
C LYS A 643 -18.08 -21.76 -20.70
N ALA A 644 -16.97 -22.31 -21.21
CA ALA A 644 -15.77 -22.59 -20.42
C ALA A 644 -15.17 -21.31 -19.79
N ALA A 645 -15.06 -20.23 -20.59
CA ALA A 645 -14.60 -18.93 -20.10
C ALA A 645 -15.52 -18.36 -19.00
N SER A 646 -16.83 -18.53 -19.15
CA SER A 646 -17.82 -18.12 -18.15
C SER A 646 -17.70 -18.93 -16.85
N ALA A 647 -17.60 -20.25 -16.96
CA ALA A 647 -17.38 -21.15 -15.81
C ALA A 647 -16.12 -20.76 -15.02
N LEU A 648 -15.02 -20.48 -15.73
CA LEU A 648 -13.77 -20.03 -15.14
C LEU A 648 -13.81 -18.58 -14.63
N ASN A 649 -14.76 -17.74 -15.01
CA ASN A 649 -14.90 -16.38 -14.47
C ASN A 649 -15.63 -16.32 -13.12
N THR A 650 -16.19 -17.44 -12.66
CA THR A 650 -16.85 -17.53 -11.34
C THR A 650 -15.84 -17.30 -10.21
N ALA A 651 -16.25 -16.62 -9.13
CA ALA A 651 -15.37 -16.26 -8.01
C ALA A 651 -14.91 -17.48 -7.17
N VAL A 652 -15.72 -18.53 -7.12
CA VAL A 652 -15.41 -19.79 -6.44
C VAL A 652 -15.70 -20.92 -7.42
N ILE A 653 -14.66 -21.67 -7.80
CA ILE A 653 -14.76 -22.87 -8.65
C ILE A 653 -14.40 -24.09 -7.80
N GLY A 654 -15.21 -25.14 -7.85
CA GLY A 654 -14.88 -26.40 -7.18
C GLY A 654 -13.69 -27.09 -7.87
N TYR A 655 -12.86 -27.84 -7.12
CA TYR A 655 -11.68 -28.49 -7.67
C TYR A 655 -12.02 -29.48 -8.81
N ASP A 656 -13.15 -30.19 -8.73
CA ASP A 656 -13.61 -31.08 -9.82
C ASP A 656 -13.89 -30.31 -11.12
N GLN A 657 -14.51 -29.14 -11.01
CA GLN A 657 -14.83 -28.31 -12.16
C GLN A 657 -13.56 -27.70 -12.75
N LEU A 658 -12.64 -27.22 -11.91
CA LEU A 658 -11.33 -26.73 -12.34
C LEU A 658 -10.54 -27.83 -13.09
N ALA A 659 -10.53 -29.05 -12.54
CA ALA A 659 -9.90 -30.21 -13.13
C ALA A 659 -10.52 -30.60 -14.49
N ASN A 660 -11.85 -30.54 -14.62
CA ASN A 660 -12.54 -30.81 -15.88
C ASN A 660 -12.18 -29.78 -16.96
N GLU A 661 -12.18 -28.49 -16.64
CA GLU A 661 -11.83 -27.43 -17.61
C GLU A 661 -10.35 -27.50 -18.02
N ALA A 662 -9.45 -27.88 -17.11
CA ALA A 662 -8.04 -28.10 -17.42
C ALA A 662 -7.84 -29.22 -18.46
N ARG A 663 -8.55 -30.35 -18.29
CA ARG A 663 -8.52 -31.47 -19.25
C ARG A 663 -9.12 -31.10 -20.61
N SER A 664 -10.16 -30.27 -20.61
CA SER A 664 -10.82 -29.81 -21.84
C SER A 664 -10.05 -28.72 -22.60
N LEU A 665 -9.01 -28.10 -22.00
CA LEU A 665 -8.25 -27.02 -22.62
C LEU A 665 -7.65 -27.41 -23.98
N GLY A 666 -7.11 -28.63 -24.08
CA GLY A 666 -6.59 -29.17 -25.35
C GLY A 666 -7.67 -29.25 -26.41
N GLN A 667 -8.86 -29.73 -26.05
CA GLN A 667 -10.02 -29.83 -26.94
C GLN A 667 -10.50 -28.44 -27.40
N TYR A 668 -10.48 -27.44 -26.52
CA TYR A 668 -10.84 -26.06 -26.89
C TYR A 668 -9.87 -25.44 -27.90
N ARG A 669 -8.57 -25.70 -27.76
CA ARG A 669 -7.56 -25.26 -28.74
C ARG A 669 -7.78 -25.92 -30.10
N THR A 670 -7.91 -27.24 -30.13
CA THR A 670 -8.20 -27.99 -31.37
C THR A 670 -9.50 -27.51 -32.02
N ALA A 671 -10.56 -27.30 -31.23
CA ALA A 671 -11.84 -26.82 -31.74
C ALA A 671 -11.76 -25.41 -32.34
N ALA A 672 -10.92 -24.54 -31.78
CA ALA A 672 -10.67 -23.19 -32.29
C ALA A 672 -9.85 -23.19 -33.58
N ASP A 673 -8.79 -23.99 -33.65
CA ASP A 673 -7.96 -24.13 -34.85
C ASP A 673 -8.76 -24.72 -36.03
N GLU A 674 -9.58 -25.73 -35.77
CA GLU A 674 -10.51 -26.29 -36.75
C GLU A 674 -11.56 -25.25 -37.20
N ALA A 675 -12.14 -24.45 -36.28
CA ALA A 675 -13.06 -23.38 -36.63
C ALA A 675 -12.40 -22.31 -37.51
N ASN A 676 -11.18 -21.91 -37.18
CA ASN A 676 -10.39 -20.96 -37.97
C ASN A 676 -10.08 -21.52 -39.35
N THR A 677 -9.77 -22.82 -39.45
CA THR A 677 -9.54 -23.52 -40.73
C THR A 677 -10.79 -23.50 -41.60
N LEU A 678 -11.98 -23.77 -41.04
CA LEU A 678 -13.24 -23.71 -41.76
C LEU A 678 -13.57 -22.29 -42.25
N ILE A 679 -13.28 -21.26 -41.44
CA ILE A 679 -13.45 -19.85 -41.83
C ILE A 679 -12.53 -19.50 -43.01
N ASP A 680 -11.26 -19.89 -42.94
CA ASP A 680 -10.28 -19.61 -44.00
C ASP A 680 -10.64 -20.36 -45.30
N GLN A 681 -11.16 -21.60 -45.20
CA GLN A 681 -11.70 -22.35 -46.33
C GLN A 681 -12.89 -21.63 -46.98
N PHE A 682 -13.87 -21.18 -46.19
CA PHE A 682 -15.02 -20.42 -46.72
C PHE A 682 -14.58 -19.12 -47.39
N ALA A 683 -13.65 -18.39 -46.78
CA ALA A 683 -13.12 -17.16 -47.36
C ALA A 683 -12.45 -17.42 -48.73
N SER A 684 -11.70 -18.50 -48.85
CA SER A 684 -11.10 -18.94 -50.13
C SER A 684 -12.18 -19.26 -51.18
N MET A 685 -13.19 -20.06 -50.81
CA MET A 685 -14.30 -20.40 -51.71
C MET A 685 -15.09 -19.16 -52.17
N TYR A 686 -15.31 -18.19 -51.27
CA TYR A 686 -15.95 -16.92 -51.60
C TYR A 686 -15.11 -16.05 -52.54
N GLN A 687 -13.78 -16.04 -52.37
CA GLN A 687 -12.88 -15.36 -53.31
C GLN A 687 -12.97 -15.97 -54.71
N GLN A 688 -12.95 -17.30 -54.82
CA GLN A 688 -13.12 -18.01 -56.10
C GLN A 688 -14.49 -17.71 -56.74
N PHE A 689 -15.56 -17.61 -55.93
CA PHE A 689 -16.87 -17.20 -56.44
C PHE A 689 -16.89 -15.77 -57.00
N ASN A 690 -16.10 -14.84 -56.46
CA ASN A 690 -16.01 -13.49 -57.03
C ASN A 690 -15.51 -13.50 -58.49
N GLY A 691 -14.65 -14.46 -58.86
CA GLY A 691 -14.23 -14.65 -60.25
C GLY A 691 -15.38 -15.03 -61.17
N TRP A 692 -16.27 -15.93 -60.73
CA TRP A 692 -17.50 -16.25 -61.44
C TRP A 692 -18.46 -15.07 -61.56
N ARG A 693 -18.60 -14.27 -60.50
CA ARG A 693 -19.39 -13.04 -60.56
C ARG A 693 -18.83 -12.04 -61.58
N ASP A 694 -17.51 -11.89 -61.65
CA ASP A 694 -16.87 -11.00 -62.64
C ASP A 694 -17.15 -11.45 -64.07
N LEU A 695 -17.13 -12.76 -64.36
CA LEU A 695 -17.51 -13.30 -65.66
C LEU A 695 -18.94 -12.91 -66.05
N VAL A 696 -19.91 -13.09 -65.15
CA VAL A 696 -21.32 -12.70 -65.39
C VAL A 696 -21.44 -11.20 -65.65
N LEU A 697 -20.76 -10.36 -64.86
CA LEU A 697 -20.80 -8.90 -65.03
C LEU A 697 -20.21 -8.45 -66.38
N ARG A 698 -19.05 -9.01 -66.77
CA ARG A 698 -18.40 -8.70 -68.05
C ARG A 698 -19.21 -9.22 -69.24
N GLY A 699 -19.71 -10.46 -69.16
CA GLY A 699 -20.55 -11.03 -70.20
C GLY A 699 -21.85 -10.24 -70.38
N GLY A 700 -22.48 -9.84 -69.28
CA GLY A 700 -23.68 -9.02 -69.30
C GLY A 700 -23.44 -7.59 -69.79
N ALA A 701 -22.21 -7.07 -69.69
CA ALA A 701 -21.84 -5.81 -70.34
C ALA A 701 -21.73 -5.99 -71.86
N ILE A 702 -21.06 -7.06 -72.33
CA ILE A 702 -20.96 -7.38 -73.75
C ILE A 702 -22.34 -7.59 -74.38
N GLU A 703 -23.24 -8.35 -73.76
CA GLU A 703 -24.61 -8.54 -74.28
C GLU A 703 -25.38 -7.22 -74.44
N ARG A 704 -25.35 -6.35 -73.42
CA ARG A 704 -26.01 -5.04 -73.50
C ARG A 704 -25.42 -4.15 -74.61
N GLU A 705 -24.13 -4.28 -74.88
CA GLU A 705 -23.51 -3.54 -75.98
C GLU A 705 -23.87 -4.14 -77.35
N LEU A 706 -24.02 -5.46 -77.45
CA LEU A 706 -24.44 -6.18 -78.65
C LEU A 706 -25.91 -5.92 -79.05
N GLU A 707 -26.76 -5.50 -78.13
CA GLU A 707 -28.16 -5.13 -78.40
C GLU A 707 -28.27 -3.91 -79.33
N ASN A 708 -27.28 -3.03 -79.35
CA ASN A 708 -27.29 -1.76 -80.08
C ASN A 708 -26.55 -1.80 -81.43
N GLU A 709 -26.18 -2.99 -81.90
CA GLU A 709 -25.33 -3.20 -83.09
C GLU A 709 -26.06 -4.07 -84.14
N ASP A 710 -25.64 -3.98 -85.41
CA ASP A 710 -26.24 -4.78 -86.50
C ASP A 710 -26.07 -6.30 -86.22
N PRO A 711 -27.17 -7.07 -86.15
CA PRO A 711 -27.15 -8.50 -85.85
C PRO A 711 -26.26 -9.35 -86.78
N ALA A 712 -26.15 -8.99 -88.07
CA ALA A 712 -25.40 -9.80 -89.04
C ALA A 712 -23.89 -9.74 -88.79
N GLU A 713 -23.40 -8.58 -88.37
CA GLU A 713 -21.97 -8.31 -88.24
C GLU A 713 -21.43 -8.67 -86.85
N VAL A 714 -22.27 -8.61 -85.82
CA VAL A 714 -21.91 -9.08 -84.47
C VAL A 714 -22.26 -10.55 -84.22
N ALA A 715 -22.81 -11.25 -85.22
CA ALA A 715 -23.13 -12.68 -85.16
C ALA A 715 -21.94 -13.55 -84.67
N PRO A 716 -20.69 -13.36 -85.14
CA PRO A 716 -19.54 -14.14 -84.65
C PRO A 716 -19.27 -13.93 -83.15
N ILE A 717 -19.54 -12.74 -82.62
CA ILE A 717 -19.36 -12.41 -81.20
C ILE A 717 -20.48 -13.06 -80.36
N ARG A 718 -21.73 -13.02 -80.84
CA ARG A 718 -22.86 -13.73 -80.21
C ARG A 718 -22.63 -15.24 -80.18
N ASP A 719 -22.14 -15.82 -81.28
CA ASP A 719 -21.82 -17.25 -81.35
C ASP A 719 -20.70 -17.63 -80.37
N ALA A 720 -19.63 -16.83 -80.28
CA ALA A 720 -18.56 -17.04 -79.33
C ALA A 720 -19.05 -16.96 -77.87
N LEU A 721 -19.95 -16.01 -77.57
CA LEU A 721 -20.55 -15.88 -76.24
C LEU A 721 -21.50 -17.03 -75.90
N ASN A 722 -22.26 -17.54 -76.87
CA ASN A 722 -23.12 -18.73 -76.71
C ASN A 722 -22.30 -20.01 -76.49
N GLN A 723 -21.17 -20.15 -77.20
CA GLN A 723 -20.23 -21.25 -76.97
C GLN A 723 -19.59 -21.18 -75.58
N LEU A 724 -19.17 -19.98 -75.15
CA LEU A 724 -18.68 -19.75 -73.78
C LEU A 724 -19.74 -20.10 -72.75
N SER A 725 -20.98 -19.65 -72.97
CA SER A 725 -22.13 -19.95 -72.12
C SER A 725 -22.40 -21.44 -72.00
N THR A 726 -22.27 -22.20 -73.10
CA THR A 726 -22.44 -23.65 -73.11
C THR A 726 -21.29 -24.35 -72.36
N ALA A 727 -20.06 -23.90 -72.55
CA ALA A 727 -18.88 -24.45 -71.87
C ALA A 727 -18.93 -24.21 -70.35
N ILE A 728 -19.32 -23.01 -69.92
CA ILE A 728 -19.51 -22.68 -68.50
C ILE A 728 -20.62 -23.54 -67.89
N ARG A 729 -21.76 -23.67 -68.57
CA ARG A 729 -22.86 -24.53 -68.13
C ARG A 729 -22.44 -25.98 -67.99
N GLY A 730 -21.66 -26.51 -68.94
CA GLY A 730 -21.10 -27.85 -68.91
C GLY A 730 -20.13 -28.07 -67.76
N GLU A 731 -19.19 -27.14 -67.53
CA GLU A 731 -18.21 -27.24 -66.45
C GLU A 731 -18.89 -27.26 -65.08
N ILE A 732 -19.82 -26.32 -64.81
CA ILE A 732 -20.52 -26.25 -63.51
C ILE A 732 -21.41 -27.48 -63.28
N SER A 733 -22.05 -27.99 -64.34
CA SER A 733 -23.00 -29.12 -64.23
C SER A 733 -22.32 -30.48 -64.20
N SER A 734 -21.08 -30.60 -64.68
CA SER A 734 -20.32 -31.86 -64.73
C SER A 734 -19.67 -32.26 -63.41
N GLN A 735 -19.54 -31.32 -62.46
CA GLN A 735 -18.93 -31.60 -61.16
C GLN A 735 -19.87 -32.37 -60.23
N SER A 736 -19.32 -33.37 -59.53
CA SER A 736 -20.08 -34.19 -58.56
C SER A 736 -20.57 -33.37 -57.36
N ARG A 737 -19.75 -32.44 -56.86
CA ARG A 737 -20.16 -31.37 -55.94
C ARG A 737 -20.03 -30.04 -56.68
N ARG A 738 -21.12 -29.27 -56.74
CA ARG A 738 -21.14 -27.99 -57.49
C ARG A 738 -20.03 -27.03 -57.10
N LEU A 739 -19.62 -27.02 -55.82
CA LEU A 739 -18.57 -26.13 -55.31
C LEU A 739 -17.18 -26.45 -55.85
N ASP A 740 -16.94 -27.66 -56.37
CA ASP A 740 -15.67 -28.04 -56.99
C ASP A 740 -15.43 -27.23 -58.29
N ALA A 741 -16.50 -26.71 -58.90
CA ALA A 741 -16.40 -25.82 -60.07
C ALA A 741 -15.88 -24.42 -59.72
N LEU A 742 -15.79 -24.03 -58.44
CA LEU A 742 -15.42 -22.67 -58.05
C LEU A 742 -14.07 -22.23 -58.65
N ALA A 743 -13.06 -23.09 -58.65
CA ALA A 743 -11.73 -22.78 -59.20
C ALA A 743 -11.67 -22.71 -60.73
N ALA A 744 -12.71 -23.18 -61.43
CA ALA A 744 -12.68 -23.26 -62.89
C ALA A 744 -12.96 -21.92 -63.60
N HIS A 745 -13.31 -20.85 -62.87
CA HIS A 745 -13.57 -19.53 -63.48
C HIS A 745 -12.37 -19.00 -64.26
N GLU A 746 -11.15 -19.29 -63.81
CA GLU A 746 -9.91 -18.82 -64.44
C GLU A 746 -9.80 -19.30 -65.89
N LYS A 747 -10.30 -20.52 -66.19
CA LYS A 747 -10.30 -21.10 -67.54
C LYS A 747 -11.13 -20.27 -68.54
N PHE A 748 -12.09 -19.49 -68.05
CA PHE A 748 -13.05 -18.75 -68.87
C PHE A 748 -12.78 -17.24 -68.90
N ALA A 749 -11.97 -16.71 -67.98
CA ALA A 749 -11.62 -15.30 -67.89
C ALA A 749 -10.92 -14.80 -69.17
N GLN A 750 -9.92 -15.53 -69.67
CA GLN A 750 -9.22 -15.14 -70.90
C GLN A 750 -10.17 -15.13 -72.11
N ARG A 751 -11.09 -16.11 -72.19
CA ARG A 751 -12.02 -16.23 -73.31
C ARG A 751 -13.01 -15.06 -73.38
N ILE A 752 -13.50 -14.58 -72.23
CA ILE A 752 -14.42 -13.43 -72.23
C ILE A 752 -13.71 -12.13 -72.61
N GLU A 753 -12.41 -12.00 -72.25
CA GLU A 753 -11.57 -10.88 -72.67
C GLU A 753 -11.28 -10.91 -74.19
N GLU A 754 -11.01 -12.10 -74.75
CA GLU A 754 -10.85 -12.27 -76.19
C GLU A 754 -12.12 -11.90 -76.97
N ILE A 755 -13.30 -12.29 -76.46
CA ILE A 755 -14.60 -11.90 -77.05
C ILE A 755 -14.78 -10.38 -77.04
N HIS A 756 -14.48 -9.72 -75.92
CA HIS A 756 -14.56 -8.26 -75.81
C HIS A 756 -13.58 -7.55 -76.77
N ALA A 757 -12.33 -8.03 -76.84
CA ALA A 757 -11.32 -7.45 -77.74
C ALA A 757 -11.69 -7.61 -79.22
N ASN A 758 -12.28 -8.75 -79.59
CA ASN A 758 -12.79 -8.98 -80.95
C ASN A 758 -13.96 -8.03 -81.28
N PHE A 759 -14.86 -7.80 -80.33
CA PHE A 759 -15.95 -6.83 -80.48
C PHE A 759 -15.43 -5.40 -80.68
N ASP A 760 -14.46 -4.97 -79.89
CA ASP A 760 -13.80 -3.65 -80.04
C ASP A 760 -13.06 -3.50 -81.38
N ASN A 761 -12.54 -4.61 -81.92
CA ASN A 761 -11.87 -4.61 -83.22
C ASN A 761 -12.87 -4.41 -84.38
N ILE A 762 -14.03 -5.09 -84.33
CA ILE A 762 -15.11 -4.91 -85.32
C ILE A 762 -15.58 -3.45 -85.34
N ARG A 763 -15.80 -2.84 -84.16
CA ARG A 763 -16.19 -1.42 -84.05
C ARG A 763 -15.16 -0.47 -84.66
N ARG A 764 -13.87 -0.73 -84.44
CA ARG A 764 -12.77 0.07 -85.03
C ARG A 764 -12.74 -0.05 -86.55
N GLN A 765 -12.80 -1.27 -87.08
CA GLN A 765 -12.79 -1.51 -88.52
C GLN A 765 -13.92 -0.76 -89.25
N ARG A 766 -15.14 -0.73 -88.68
CA ARG A 766 -16.25 0.02 -89.28
C ARG A 766 -16.02 1.53 -89.31
N ARG A 767 -15.52 2.09 -88.20
CA ARG A 767 -15.21 3.52 -88.14
C ARG A 767 -14.15 3.90 -89.18
N ASP A 768 -13.15 3.04 -89.36
CA ASP A 768 -12.10 3.25 -90.36
C ASP A 768 -12.65 3.14 -91.78
N ALA A 769 -13.51 2.15 -92.07
CA ALA A 769 -14.16 2.00 -93.37
C ALA A 769 -15.05 3.20 -93.74
N PHE A 770 -15.82 3.73 -92.79
CA PHE A 770 -16.63 4.94 -92.99
C PHE A 770 -15.77 6.17 -93.29
N ASN A 771 -14.64 6.34 -92.58
CA ASN A 771 -13.73 7.45 -92.85
C ASN A 771 -13.17 7.38 -94.27
N VAL A 772 -12.78 6.18 -94.74
CA VAL A 772 -12.32 5.95 -96.12
C VAL A 772 -13.42 6.30 -97.13
N PHE A 773 -14.66 5.85 -96.89
CA PHE A 773 -15.82 6.17 -97.75
C PHE A 773 -16.04 7.69 -97.88
N GLN A 774 -15.98 8.42 -96.76
CA GLN A 774 -16.09 9.87 -96.75
C GLN A 774 -14.94 10.57 -97.49
N ASP A 775 -13.69 10.12 -97.30
CA ASP A 775 -12.53 10.70 -97.97
C ASP A 775 -12.58 10.51 -99.49
N GLN A 776 -13.10 9.38 -99.99
CA GLN A 776 -13.25 9.12 -101.43
C GLN A 776 -14.13 10.18 -102.12
N TYR A 777 -15.32 10.47 -101.57
CA TYR A 777 -16.20 11.53 -102.13
C TYR A 777 -15.53 12.91 -102.08
N ARG A 778 -14.78 13.22 -101.02
CA ARG A 778 -14.06 14.50 -100.90
C ARG A 778 -12.99 14.66 -101.98
N GLU A 779 -12.17 13.64 -102.20
CA GLU A 779 -11.08 13.68 -103.20
C GLU A 779 -11.63 13.89 -104.61
N LEU A 780 -12.71 13.21 -104.98
CA LEU A 780 -13.28 13.26 -106.32
C LEU A 780 -13.93 14.60 -106.66
N LEU A 781 -14.75 15.12 -105.76
CA LEU A 781 -15.37 16.43 -105.96
C LEU A 781 -14.30 17.54 -106.04
N SER A 782 -13.18 17.38 -105.32
CA SER A 782 -12.02 18.26 -105.46
C SER A 782 -11.34 18.09 -106.82
N GLY A 783 -11.08 16.86 -107.26
CA GLY A 783 -10.40 16.55 -108.53
C GLY A 783 -11.18 17.01 -109.76
N ALA A 784 -12.51 17.01 -109.69
CA ALA A 784 -13.40 17.52 -110.73
C ALA A 784 -13.52 19.07 -110.76
N GLY A 785 -12.84 19.79 -109.85
CA GLY A 785 -12.91 21.26 -109.76
C GLY A 785 -14.26 21.79 -109.24
N LEU A 786 -15.12 20.91 -108.70
CA LEU A 786 -16.48 21.24 -108.28
C LEU A 786 -16.52 21.95 -106.92
N LEU A 787 -15.43 21.91 -106.15
CA LEU A 787 -15.32 22.50 -104.81
C LEU A 787 -14.74 23.93 -104.77
N GLU A 788 -14.35 24.55 -105.90
CA GLU A 788 -13.58 25.82 -105.91
C GLU A 788 -14.25 27.04 -105.23
N ARG A 789 -15.53 26.96 -104.83
CA ARG A 789 -16.20 27.98 -103.98
C ARG A 789 -17.07 27.42 -102.83
N ALA A 790 -17.13 26.09 -102.61
CA ALA A 790 -17.96 25.46 -101.58
C ALA A 790 -17.13 24.49 -100.71
N THR A 791 -17.32 24.50 -99.38
CA THR A 791 -16.51 23.72 -98.42
C THR A 791 -17.16 22.37 -98.06
N TRP A 792 -16.36 21.29 -98.12
CA TRP A 792 -16.72 19.98 -97.55
C TRP A 792 -16.77 20.03 -96.02
N ARG A 793 -17.60 19.18 -95.39
CA ARG A 793 -17.74 19.07 -93.92
C ARG A 793 -17.62 17.60 -93.54
N ASP A 794 -16.78 17.29 -92.56
CA ASP A 794 -16.63 15.91 -92.10
C ASP A 794 -17.80 15.52 -91.18
N ILE A 795 -18.47 14.43 -91.52
CA ILE A 795 -19.54 13.77 -90.78
C ILE A 795 -18.90 12.74 -89.84
N ALA A 796 -19.39 12.67 -88.59
CA ALA A 796 -18.90 11.71 -87.60
C ALA A 796 -19.63 10.37 -87.74
N PHE A 797 -18.88 9.26 -87.64
CA PHE A 797 -19.47 7.92 -87.67
C PHE A 797 -20.32 7.65 -86.43
N ASN A 798 -21.61 7.39 -86.61
CA ASN A 798 -22.49 6.92 -85.56
C ASN A 798 -22.63 5.39 -85.65
N PRO A 799 -22.01 4.60 -84.73
CA PRO A 799 -22.07 3.15 -84.78
C PRO A 799 -23.48 2.58 -84.55
N ALA A 800 -24.37 3.33 -83.87
CA ALA A 800 -25.75 2.92 -83.65
C ALA A 800 -26.65 3.13 -84.88
N ASP A 801 -26.23 3.95 -85.85
CA ASP A 801 -26.94 4.15 -87.12
C ASP A 801 -25.95 4.42 -88.28
N PRO A 802 -25.19 3.39 -88.72
CA PRO A 802 -24.16 3.52 -89.76
C PRO A 802 -24.73 4.00 -91.09
N ARG A 803 -25.93 3.52 -91.43
CA ARG A 803 -26.61 3.84 -92.69
C ARG A 803 -27.00 5.31 -92.75
N ASN A 804 -27.40 5.92 -91.63
CA ASN A 804 -27.66 7.35 -91.61
C ASN A 804 -26.38 8.17 -91.79
N SER A 805 -25.26 7.76 -91.17
CA SER A 805 -23.96 8.42 -91.38
C SER A 805 -23.53 8.39 -92.86
N GLU A 806 -23.65 7.25 -93.54
CA GLU A 806 -23.33 7.11 -94.97
C GLU A 806 -24.30 7.90 -95.86
N SER A 807 -25.59 7.85 -95.55
CA SER A 807 -26.65 8.64 -96.18
C SER A 807 -26.33 10.14 -96.12
N GLU A 808 -25.90 10.67 -94.98
CA GLU A 808 -25.54 12.09 -94.83
C GLU A 808 -24.38 12.48 -95.76
N VAL A 809 -23.36 11.63 -95.91
CA VAL A 809 -22.22 11.86 -96.83
C VAL A 809 -22.71 11.93 -98.28
N ILE A 810 -23.56 10.99 -98.70
CA ILE A 810 -24.15 10.95 -100.05
C ILE A 810 -25.02 12.19 -100.31
N SER A 811 -25.81 12.63 -99.33
CA SER A 811 -26.66 13.83 -99.45
C SER A 811 -25.84 15.11 -99.63
N GLN A 812 -24.73 15.22 -98.90
CA GLN A 812 -23.80 16.32 -99.05
C GLN A 812 -23.16 16.34 -100.43
N ALA A 813 -22.70 15.18 -100.94
CA ALA A 813 -22.16 15.06 -102.29
C ALA A 813 -23.19 15.46 -103.36
N GLN A 814 -24.44 15.00 -103.23
CA GLN A 814 -25.52 15.32 -104.15
C GLN A 814 -25.81 16.82 -104.24
N THR A 815 -25.88 17.49 -103.10
CA THR A 815 -26.14 18.94 -103.05
C THR A 815 -25.07 19.73 -103.79
N LEU A 816 -23.80 19.32 -103.65
CA LEU A 816 -22.67 19.97 -104.32
C LEU A 816 -22.69 19.73 -105.83
N ILE A 817 -23.04 18.52 -106.27
CA ILE A 817 -23.16 18.15 -107.68
C ILE A 817 -24.27 18.96 -108.37
N GLN A 818 -25.46 19.01 -107.79
CA GLN A 818 -26.58 19.79 -108.34
C GLN A 818 -26.25 21.28 -108.49
N ALA A 819 -25.57 21.86 -107.50
CA ALA A 819 -25.14 23.25 -107.55
C ALA A 819 -24.16 23.50 -108.71
N ALA A 820 -23.28 22.55 -109.00
CA ALA A 820 -22.34 22.65 -110.10
C ALA A 820 -23.03 22.52 -111.48
N ILE A 821 -23.93 21.55 -111.67
CA ILE A 821 -24.66 21.37 -112.94
C ILE A 821 -25.48 22.62 -113.27
N LYS A 822 -26.22 23.17 -112.30
CA LYS A 822 -26.99 24.40 -112.50
C LYS A 822 -26.14 25.57 -112.97
N ARG A 823 -24.89 25.65 -112.49
CA ARG A 823 -23.93 26.66 -112.91
C ARG A 823 -23.48 26.45 -114.36
N ILE A 824 -23.22 25.21 -114.76
CA ILE A 824 -22.84 24.84 -116.14
C ILE A 824 -24.02 25.10 -117.09
N SER A 825 -25.24 24.72 -116.72
CA SER A 825 -26.50 25.01 -117.44
C SER A 825 -26.66 26.50 -117.72
N THR A 826 -26.40 27.34 -116.71
CA THR A 826 -26.47 28.81 -116.84
C THR A 826 -25.42 29.33 -117.83
N LEU A 827 -24.20 28.78 -117.81
CA LEU A 827 -23.14 29.15 -118.76
C LEU A 827 -23.51 28.78 -120.20
N VAL A 828 -24.01 27.57 -120.44
CA VAL A 828 -24.40 27.09 -121.78
C VAL A 828 -25.61 27.85 -122.34
N LYS A 829 -26.63 28.12 -121.51
CA LYS A 829 -27.78 28.96 -121.91
C LYS A 829 -27.34 30.37 -122.32
N GLY A 830 -26.43 30.99 -121.56
CA GLY A 830 -25.86 32.29 -121.92
C GLY A 830 -25.07 32.26 -123.24
N ALA A 831 -24.27 31.21 -123.46
CA ALA A 831 -23.53 31.01 -124.71
C ALA A 831 -24.48 30.83 -125.90
N ARG A 832 -25.57 30.06 -125.75
CA ARG A 832 -26.56 29.82 -126.81
C ARG A 832 -27.35 31.07 -127.17
N GLN A 833 -27.82 31.85 -126.20
CA GLN A 833 -28.48 33.13 -126.46
C GLN A 833 -27.57 34.08 -127.25
N THR A 834 -26.28 34.08 -126.92
CA THR A 834 -25.28 34.85 -127.67
C THR A 834 -25.20 34.37 -129.12
N ALA A 835 -25.14 33.05 -129.36
CA ALA A 835 -25.11 32.47 -130.71
C ALA A 835 -26.39 32.74 -131.53
N ASP A 836 -27.58 32.63 -130.92
CA ASP A 836 -28.86 32.94 -131.58
C ASP A 836 -28.98 34.42 -131.99
N SER A 837 -28.48 35.32 -131.12
CA SER A 837 -28.44 36.75 -131.44
C SER A 837 -27.55 37.05 -132.64
N LEU A 838 -26.43 36.31 -132.78
CA LEU A 838 -25.56 36.39 -133.95
C LEU A 838 -26.28 35.88 -135.20
N THR A 839 -27.02 34.76 -135.12
CA THR A 839 -27.80 34.16 -136.24
C THR A 839 -28.80 35.13 -136.85
N LYS A 840 -29.52 35.91 -136.01
CA LYS A 840 -30.44 36.94 -136.52
C LYS A 840 -29.71 38.08 -137.23
N ALA A 841 -28.53 38.48 -136.76
CA ALA A 841 -27.76 39.58 -137.32
C ALA A 841 -27.17 39.27 -138.72
N ILE A 842 -26.84 38.00 -138.99
CA ILE A 842 -26.24 37.56 -140.27
C ILE A 842 -27.21 37.74 -141.46
N SER A 843 -28.52 37.78 -141.23
CA SER A 843 -29.54 37.96 -142.28
C SER A 843 -29.32 39.20 -143.17
N SER A 844 -28.60 40.20 -142.68
CA SER A 844 -28.23 41.41 -143.42
C SER A 844 -26.97 41.29 -144.30
N LEU A 845 -26.19 40.23 -144.17
CA LEU A 845 -24.91 40.06 -144.89
C LEU A 845 -25.10 39.60 -146.34
N ALA A 846 -24.08 39.74 -147.20
CA ALA A 846 -24.14 39.27 -148.60
C ALA A 846 -24.26 37.74 -148.66
N ALA A 847 -24.93 37.19 -149.70
CA ALA A 847 -25.34 35.78 -149.77
C ALA A 847 -24.20 34.78 -149.47
N SER A 848 -23.01 34.99 -150.05
CA SER A 848 -21.84 34.13 -149.82
C SER A 848 -21.28 34.20 -148.39
N GLN A 849 -21.38 35.37 -147.74
CA GLN A 849 -20.93 35.55 -146.36
C GLN A 849 -21.98 35.06 -145.35
N ARG A 850 -23.27 35.14 -145.72
CA ARG A 850 -24.39 34.57 -144.98
C ARG A 850 -24.27 33.06 -144.85
N GLU A 851 -23.89 32.40 -145.94
CA GLU A 851 -23.77 30.95 -145.98
C GLU A 851 -22.59 30.43 -145.14
N HIS A 852 -21.41 31.07 -145.22
CA HIS A 852 -20.24 30.64 -144.45
C HIS A 852 -20.36 30.89 -142.93
N ILE A 853 -20.69 32.12 -142.52
CA ILE A 853 -20.82 32.48 -141.10
C ILE A 853 -22.09 31.87 -140.50
N GLY A 854 -23.17 31.77 -141.29
CA GLY A 854 -24.38 31.06 -140.91
C GLY A 854 -24.13 29.58 -140.65
N GLY A 855 -23.31 28.92 -141.48
CA GLY A 855 -22.91 27.53 -141.25
C GLY A 855 -22.14 27.33 -139.95
N GLN A 856 -21.17 28.18 -139.64
CA GLN A 856 -20.40 28.08 -138.38
C GLN A 856 -21.24 28.34 -137.13
N ILE A 857 -22.14 29.34 -137.18
CA ILE A 857 -23.02 29.63 -136.04
C ILE A 857 -24.08 28.53 -135.91
N ALA A 858 -24.59 27.98 -137.01
CA ALA A 858 -25.52 26.86 -136.95
C ALA A 858 -24.87 25.61 -136.33
N ASP A 859 -23.61 25.32 -136.67
CA ASP A 859 -22.86 24.22 -136.06
C ASP A 859 -22.62 24.45 -134.55
N LEU A 860 -22.22 25.67 -134.17
CA LEU A 860 -22.04 26.03 -132.76
C LEU A 860 -23.35 26.00 -131.95
N VAL A 861 -24.47 26.47 -132.54
CA VAL A 861 -25.79 26.34 -131.94
C VAL A 861 -26.20 24.88 -131.84
N GLY A 862 -25.87 24.05 -132.84
CA GLY A 862 -26.04 22.60 -132.80
C GLY A 862 -25.33 21.98 -131.61
N GLN A 863 -24.03 22.23 -131.47
CA GLN A 863 -23.21 21.70 -130.36
C GLN A 863 -23.67 22.23 -128.99
N LEU A 864 -24.05 23.51 -128.86
CA LEU A 864 -24.61 24.05 -127.62
C LEU A 864 -26.01 23.51 -127.31
N THR A 865 -26.77 23.09 -128.32
CA THR A 865 -28.06 22.44 -128.13
C THR A 865 -27.88 21.02 -127.62
N GLU A 866 -26.91 20.28 -128.18
CA GLU A 866 -26.56 18.92 -127.76
C GLU A 866 -25.97 18.89 -126.35
N VAL A 867 -25.02 19.78 -126.05
CA VAL A 867 -24.51 19.92 -124.67
C VAL A 867 -25.59 20.43 -123.73
N GLY A 868 -26.47 21.32 -124.20
CA GLY A 868 -27.62 21.80 -123.44
C GLY A 868 -28.64 20.70 -123.11
N SER A 869 -28.90 19.74 -124.01
CA SER A 869 -29.75 18.58 -123.71
C SER A 869 -29.05 17.65 -122.73
N THR A 870 -27.76 17.38 -122.92
CA THR A 870 -26.97 16.54 -122.02
C THR A 870 -26.96 17.11 -120.60
N ILE A 871 -26.81 18.43 -120.43
CA ILE A 871 -26.90 19.08 -119.11
C ILE A 871 -28.31 18.98 -118.52
N HIS A 872 -29.35 19.04 -119.34
CA HIS A 872 -30.72 18.89 -118.85
C HIS A 872 -30.97 17.47 -118.34
N ASP A 873 -30.52 16.46 -119.09
CA ASP A 873 -30.56 15.06 -118.66
C ASP A 873 -29.75 14.88 -117.35
N MET A 874 -28.61 15.56 -117.22
CA MET A 874 -27.84 15.60 -115.96
C MET A 874 -28.55 16.33 -114.81
N GLU A 875 -29.29 17.41 -115.05
CA GLU A 875 -30.08 18.06 -113.99
C GLU A 875 -31.13 17.09 -113.42
N ASP A 876 -31.75 16.27 -114.27
CA ASP A 876 -32.72 15.25 -113.86
C ASP A 876 -32.04 14.09 -113.12
N PHE A 877 -30.88 13.60 -113.59
CA PHE A 877 -30.13 12.53 -112.93
C PHE A 877 -29.51 12.95 -111.60
N ALA A 878 -29.07 14.20 -111.44
CA ALA A 878 -28.53 14.69 -110.17
C ALA A 878 -29.60 14.80 -109.07
N GLY A 879 -30.88 14.78 -109.44
CA GLY A 879 -32.02 14.65 -108.52
C GLY A 879 -32.14 13.25 -107.89
N ASP A 880 -31.62 12.23 -108.56
CA ASP A 880 -31.70 10.85 -108.10
C ASP A 880 -30.50 10.49 -107.21
N ARG A 881 -30.82 10.13 -105.96
CA ARG A 881 -29.82 9.79 -104.95
C ARG A 881 -29.16 8.43 -105.22
N SER A 882 -29.85 7.52 -105.93
CA SER A 882 -29.31 6.20 -106.28
C SER A 882 -28.15 6.31 -107.26
N ILE A 883 -28.26 7.20 -108.24
CA ILE A 883 -27.21 7.45 -109.25
C ILE A 883 -25.92 8.02 -108.62
N ILE A 884 -26.05 8.73 -107.50
CA ILE A 884 -24.91 9.33 -106.77
C ILE A 884 -24.31 8.31 -105.79
N ALA A 885 -25.14 7.39 -105.27
CA ALA A 885 -24.71 6.25 -104.47
C ALA A 885 -24.00 5.17 -105.32
N ASP A 886 -24.40 4.98 -106.58
CA ASP A 886 -23.79 4.03 -107.55
C ASP A 886 -22.31 4.31 -107.85
N PHE A 887 -21.77 5.45 -107.39
CA PHE A 887 -20.33 5.73 -107.47
C PHE A 887 -19.48 4.73 -106.65
N GLU A 888 -20.04 4.16 -105.58
CA GLU A 888 -19.35 3.23 -104.67
C GLU A 888 -18.74 2.00 -105.39
N GLU A 889 -19.30 1.59 -106.54
CA GLU A 889 -18.93 0.32 -107.19
C GLU A 889 -18.03 0.42 -108.43
N SER A 890 -17.86 1.58 -109.09
CA SER A 890 -17.34 1.58 -110.48
C SER A 890 -16.30 2.62 -110.89
N CYS A 891 -15.94 3.63 -110.07
CA CYS A 891 -14.95 4.67 -110.39
C CYS A 891 -15.07 5.28 -111.83
N SER A 892 -16.26 5.17 -112.43
CA SER A 892 -16.63 5.63 -113.76
C SER A 892 -18.14 5.82 -113.73
N GLY A 893 -18.60 7.05 -113.88
CA GLY A 893 -20.01 7.33 -113.62
C GLY A 893 -20.35 8.80 -113.70
N PHE A 894 -21.59 9.09 -113.33
CA PHE A 894 -22.26 10.38 -113.51
C PHE A 894 -21.41 11.61 -113.14
N VAL A 895 -20.61 11.53 -112.07
CA VAL A 895 -19.73 12.63 -111.63
C VAL A 895 -18.57 12.91 -112.61
N VAL A 896 -17.99 11.86 -113.21
CA VAL A 896 -16.94 11.98 -114.25
C VAL A 896 -17.54 12.53 -115.55
N GLU A 897 -18.77 12.13 -115.86
CA GLU A 897 -19.49 12.63 -117.02
C GLU A 897 -19.79 14.13 -116.88
N ILE A 898 -20.19 14.58 -115.69
CA ILE A 898 -20.36 16.01 -115.37
C ILE A 898 -19.06 16.76 -115.58
N GLN A 899 -17.92 16.21 -115.16
CA GLN A 899 -16.62 16.85 -115.36
C GLN A 899 -16.31 17.04 -116.86
N SER A 900 -16.52 16.00 -117.66
CA SER A 900 -16.34 16.07 -119.13
C SER A 900 -17.26 17.13 -119.75
N VAL A 901 -18.54 17.12 -119.40
CA VAL A 901 -19.53 18.08 -119.90
C VAL A 901 -19.23 19.51 -119.43
N ALA A 902 -18.74 19.69 -118.19
CA ALA A 902 -18.32 20.99 -117.68
C ALA A 902 -17.16 21.57 -118.50
N SER A 903 -16.14 20.75 -118.78
CA SER A 903 -14.99 21.13 -119.61
C SER A 903 -15.43 21.48 -121.04
N GLN A 904 -16.24 20.62 -121.66
CA GLN A 904 -16.75 20.85 -123.01
C GLN A 904 -17.62 22.10 -123.10
N SER A 905 -18.48 22.35 -122.10
CA SER A 905 -19.32 23.55 -121.99
C SER A 905 -18.51 24.84 -121.90
N LEU A 906 -17.43 24.83 -121.11
CA LEU A 906 -16.51 25.96 -120.97
C LEU A 906 -15.80 26.29 -122.29
N ASP A 907 -15.37 25.26 -123.03
CA ASP A 907 -14.71 25.46 -124.32
C ASP A 907 -15.66 25.95 -125.41
N LEU A 908 -16.90 25.46 -125.44
CA LEU A 908 -17.94 25.95 -126.35
C LEU A 908 -18.35 27.39 -126.03
N ALA A 909 -18.49 27.76 -124.76
CA ALA A 909 -18.77 29.13 -124.35
C ALA A 909 -17.65 30.10 -124.78
N ARG A 910 -16.39 29.67 -124.70
CA ARG A 910 -15.23 30.41 -125.25
C ARG A 910 -15.28 30.50 -126.78
N GLY A 911 -15.78 29.47 -127.46
CA GLY A 911 -16.04 29.46 -128.90
C GLY A 911 -17.05 30.53 -129.34
N CYS A 912 -18.17 30.68 -128.62
CA CYS A 912 -19.15 31.75 -128.85
C CYS A 912 -18.53 33.15 -128.76
N GLY A 913 -17.72 33.39 -127.72
CA GLY A 913 -17.03 34.66 -127.54
C GLY A 913 -16.14 35.02 -128.73
N ARG A 914 -15.43 34.03 -129.30
CA ARG A 914 -14.59 34.20 -130.48
C ARG A 914 -15.42 34.49 -131.75
N ALA A 915 -16.52 33.78 -131.97
CA ALA A 915 -17.40 33.97 -133.13
C ALA A 915 -18.11 35.34 -133.14
N ALA A 916 -18.54 35.82 -131.96
CA ALA A 916 -19.13 37.15 -131.79
C ALA A 916 -18.15 38.28 -132.17
N TRP A 917 -16.88 38.12 -131.77
CA TRP A 917 -15.82 39.08 -132.04
C TRP A 917 -15.49 39.18 -133.54
N SER A 918 -15.52 38.06 -134.28
CA SER A 918 -15.33 38.06 -135.74
C SER A 918 -16.49 38.72 -136.51
N GLY A 919 -17.74 38.52 -136.09
CA GLY A 919 -18.92 39.13 -136.73
C GLY A 919 -18.98 40.65 -136.56
N GLY A 920 -18.48 41.17 -135.44
CA GLY A 920 -18.41 42.62 -135.16
C GLY A 920 -17.48 43.40 -136.12
N ARG A 921 -16.38 42.79 -136.58
CA ARG A 921 -15.42 43.46 -137.49
C ARG A 921 -15.98 43.75 -138.89
N TYR A 922 -16.89 42.92 -139.42
CA TYR A 922 -17.46 43.13 -140.75
C TYR A 922 -18.49 44.27 -140.81
N ARG A 923 -19.18 44.55 -139.69
CA ARG A 923 -20.17 45.64 -139.62
C ARG A 923 -19.53 47.04 -139.70
N ALA A 924 -18.23 47.18 -139.46
CA ALA A 924 -17.55 48.47 -139.42
C ALA A 924 -16.98 48.96 -140.77
N ASN A 925 -16.82 48.09 -141.79
CA ASN A 925 -16.09 48.43 -143.03
C ASN A 925 -16.96 48.87 -144.24
N ARG A 926 -18.27 49.15 -144.06
CA ARG A 926 -19.18 49.61 -145.14
C ARG A 926 -19.65 51.07 -145.06
N SER A 927 -19.04 51.94 -144.25
CA SER A 927 -19.36 53.38 -144.27
C SER A 927 -18.17 54.30 -143.99
N ARG A 928 -17.57 54.83 -145.07
CA ARG A 928 -16.88 56.12 -145.14
C ARG A 928 -17.35 56.85 -146.42
N ALA A 929 -17.54 58.19 -146.34
CA ALA A 929 -17.63 59.21 -147.42
C ALA A 929 -19.00 59.81 -147.81
N LYS A 930 -19.39 60.87 -147.08
CA LYS A 930 -19.88 62.18 -147.58
C LYS A 930 -19.71 63.17 -146.43
N PRO A 931 -19.04 64.34 -146.59
CA PRO A 931 -18.90 65.27 -145.48
C PRO A 931 -20.04 66.30 -145.54
N ALA A 932 -20.69 66.57 -144.41
CA ALA A 932 -21.09 67.92 -143.98
C ALA A 932 -22.08 67.88 -142.80
N SER A 933 -21.75 68.70 -141.79
CA SER A 933 -22.59 69.21 -140.67
C SER A 933 -23.45 68.23 -139.88
N ALA A 934 -22.96 67.79 -138.72
CA ALA A 934 -23.68 67.73 -137.44
C ALA A 934 -22.81 66.99 -136.41
N SER A 935 -22.14 67.80 -135.59
CA SER A 935 -21.48 67.41 -134.35
C SER A 935 -22.45 66.65 -133.44
N SER A 936 -22.05 65.50 -132.91
CA SER A 936 -21.30 65.38 -131.65
C SER A 936 -22.20 65.65 -130.43
N ASN A 937 -22.16 64.89 -129.35
CA ASN A 937 -21.04 64.22 -128.70
C ASN A 937 -21.61 62.99 -127.97
N ASP A 938 -20.98 61.81 -128.11
CA ASP A 938 -19.81 61.38 -127.31
C ASP A 938 -20.18 61.25 -125.83
N LYS A 939 -19.81 60.21 -125.09
CA LYS A 939 -19.09 58.97 -125.35
C LYS A 939 -19.13 58.16 -124.04
N PRO A 940 -18.70 56.89 -124.07
CA PRO A 940 -18.93 55.88 -123.06
C PRO A 940 -17.75 55.67 -122.10
N GLY A 941 -18.02 54.84 -121.09
CA GLY A 941 -17.16 53.71 -120.73
C GLY A 941 -16.30 53.87 -119.47
N PRO A 942 -15.56 52.79 -119.08
CA PRO A 942 -15.60 51.42 -119.60
C PRO A 942 -15.70 50.33 -118.49
N PHE A 943 -15.98 49.11 -118.96
CA PHE A 943 -15.85 47.82 -118.28
C PHE A 943 -14.41 47.31 -118.32
#